data_AF-A0A372MG91-F1
#
_entry.id   AF-A0A372MG91-F1
#
_cell.length_a   1.000
_cell.length_b   1.000
_cell.length_c   1.000
_cell.angle_alpha   90.00
_cell.angle_beta   90.00
_cell.angle_gamma   90.00
#
_symmetry.space_group_name_H-M   'P 1'
#
loop_
_entity.id
_entity.type
_entity.pdbx_description
1 polymer ?
#
loop_
_entity_poly.entity_id
_entity_poly.type
_entity_poly.pdbx_seq_one_letter_code
_entity_poly.pdbx_strand_id
1 'polypeptide(L)'
;MKNVSSTDAAKAIVERYLASHERGQYTWRPFVKRGIYRREDYRYHADLQGLLPSAPLGSYSYIWGVYPSTGETTLRFALIPYGPVKVYVNGALVGESDIFSERYRSKQILELPMRKGLNDLVLLCENTSGGFGCEFGTWVGKLDYYFLMPALYSEMEGLCYSAPQETLLESLSLDSLYSLSWFPERPDLHEGEVKLSSVFPDAKEGQCAVLATSFTLKENRWCTFQSNARLFLDDLPVEGSLELQSGRHTLLLHARIEEMVSLVVRDAKTNDTIAVSNPVLPESCPYRFLIAGPFDSRPDAFTLQYTKPFPTADGEDFWHLEGKNTYLRMYNDNPLFGHWNYPLGVTLYGLAETERMLSSSDPSLAYRIAEYLENHIQASLDSYPYAMWDKEHLGGSTAVHHLMTSLDSLDDCGSFASTVLEVGKDHELHGFEEIIEVVHTYISKIQPRLSDGTFFRTGLMHEFHENTMWVDDLYMSVPFLIRYSIYANDNSSLEDAINQFFGFAKYLYMEDEQLMSHVYDFERNIATGIPWGRGNGWALFSLSELLMVLPENHPKRKKLITFFRSLSEGFLRHQDEEGMFHQVLDMHSSYQESSCTAMAACAFSRGVRHQWYENPEPYREGCVKACDGLKKKAIDGDGHVHGVCRGSEFSCSRRYYAEQLLPRLDDTHGIGIILLALCEGEKLD
;
A
#
# COMPACT_ATOMS: atom_id res chain seq x y z
N MET A 1 -28.98 9.76 8.99
CA MET A 1 -29.46 11.10 9.38
C MET A 1 -30.66 11.59 8.56
N LYS A 2 -31.90 11.57 9.11
CA LYS A 2 -33.12 12.00 8.39
C LYS A 2 -33.32 13.52 8.61
N ASN A 3 -33.27 14.34 7.56
CA ASN A 3 -33.34 15.83 7.55
C ASN A 3 -32.02 16.60 7.72
N VAL A 4 -30.88 15.98 7.47
CA VAL A 4 -29.59 16.68 7.45
C VAL A 4 -29.29 17.15 6.02
N SER A 5 -28.68 18.33 5.88
CA SER A 5 -28.27 18.86 4.57
C SER A 5 -27.15 17.99 3.97
N SER A 6 -26.95 18.04 2.65
CA SER A 6 -25.83 17.31 2.03
C SER A 6 -24.49 17.80 2.55
N THR A 7 -24.37 19.13 2.74
CA THR A 7 -23.23 19.78 3.38
C THR A 7 -22.94 19.23 4.78
N ASP A 8 -23.92 19.18 5.69
CA ASP A 8 -23.71 18.70 7.06
C ASP A 8 -23.38 17.20 7.11
N ALA A 9 -23.96 16.40 6.22
CA ALA A 9 -23.65 14.98 6.11
C ALA A 9 -22.21 14.76 5.62
N ALA A 10 -21.74 15.55 4.66
CA ALA A 10 -20.35 15.52 4.19
C ALA A 10 -19.37 15.93 5.30
N LYS A 11 -19.70 16.98 6.08
CA LYS A 11 -18.89 17.40 7.23
C LYS A 11 -18.70 16.26 8.24
N ALA A 12 -19.76 15.55 8.60
CA ALA A 12 -19.69 14.44 9.55
C ALA A 12 -18.72 13.34 9.06
N ILE A 13 -18.81 12.96 7.78
CA ILE A 13 -17.89 11.97 7.18
C ILE A 13 -16.44 12.48 7.23
N VAL A 14 -16.20 13.72 6.79
CA VAL A 14 -14.86 14.28 6.72
C VAL A 14 -14.23 14.42 8.11
N GLU A 15 -14.96 14.97 9.08
CA GLU A 15 -14.44 15.13 10.44
C GLU A 15 -14.03 13.79 11.05
N ARG A 16 -14.86 12.77 10.86
CA ARG A 16 -14.55 11.39 11.25
C ARG A 16 -13.32 10.86 10.52
N TYR A 17 -13.29 11.00 9.20
CA TYR A 17 -12.21 10.48 8.36
C TYR A 17 -10.87 11.12 8.77
N LEU A 18 -10.82 12.43 8.92
CA LEU A 18 -9.62 13.16 9.33
C LEU A 18 -9.18 12.77 10.75
N ALA A 19 -10.12 12.61 11.70
CA ALA A 19 -9.80 12.20 13.06
C ALA A 19 -9.30 10.74 13.16
N SER A 20 -9.72 9.88 12.24
CA SER A 20 -9.33 8.45 12.24
C SER A 20 -8.04 8.18 11.45
N HIS A 21 -7.65 9.12 10.59
CA HIS A 21 -6.54 8.95 9.66
C HIS A 21 -5.65 10.18 9.64
N GLU A 22 -5.31 10.74 10.80
CA GLU A 22 -4.41 11.89 10.90
C GLU A 22 -3.05 11.63 10.24
N ARG A 23 -2.26 12.70 10.07
CA ARG A 23 -0.90 12.61 9.52
C ARG A 23 -0.09 11.57 10.29
N GLY A 24 0.25 10.50 9.59
CA GLY A 24 1.05 9.39 10.08
C GLY A 24 2.56 9.63 9.97
N GLN A 25 3.33 8.75 10.59
CA GLN A 25 4.79 8.68 10.41
C GLN A 25 5.16 7.32 9.82
N TYR A 26 6.21 7.29 9.01
CA TYR A 26 6.82 6.02 8.60
C TYR A 26 7.54 5.39 9.79
N THR A 27 7.69 4.07 9.75
CA THR A 27 8.52 3.33 10.70
C THR A 27 9.76 2.81 9.98
N TRP A 28 10.84 2.63 10.74
CA TRP A 28 12.08 2.06 10.22
C TRP A 28 12.47 0.83 11.02
N ARG A 29 12.98 -0.18 10.33
CA ARG A 29 13.37 -1.46 10.92
C ARG A 29 14.72 -1.89 10.38
N PRO A 30 15.55 -2.57 11.20
CA PRO A 30 16.68 -3.33 10.66
C PRO A 30 16.20 -4.36 9.65
N PHE A 31 16.99 -4.56 8.60
CA PHE A 31 16.74 -5.55 7.56
C PHE A 31 18.05 -6.24 7.16
N VAL A 32 18.03 -7.56 6.99
CA VAL A 32 19.25 -8.36 6.76
C VAL A 32 19.10 -9.25 5.52
N LYS A 33 19.93 -9.01 4.50
CA LYS A 33 19.85 -9.72 3.19
C LYS A 33 20.55 -11.09 3.16
N ARG A 34 21.01 -11.61 4.30
CA ARG A 34 21.64 -12.95 4.45
C ARG A 34 20.73 -14.01 5.09
N GLY A 35 19.47 -13.67 5.37
CA GLY A 35 18.50 -14.56 6.01
C GLY A 35 17.30 -14.89 5.12
N ILE A 36 16.15 -15.16 5.76
CA ILE A 36 14.87 -15.39 5.10
C ILE A 36 14.12 -14.05 5.02
N TYR A 37 13.90 -13.57 3.81
CA TYR A 37 13.19 -12.32 3.51
C TYR A 37 12.26 -12.47 2.30
N ARG A 38 11.37 -11.50 2.12
CA ARG A 38 10.41 -11.48 1.00
C ARG A 38 11.14 -11.26 -0.33
N ARG A 39 10.77 -12.04 -1.35
CA ARG A 39 11.23 -11.90 -2.74
C ARG A 39 10.21 -11.14 -3.57
N GLU A 40 10.50 -10.82 -4.83
CA GLU A 40 9.64 -10.07 -5.76
C GLU A 40 8.18 -10.54 -5.85
N ASP A 41 7.90 -11.80 -5.48
CA ASP A 41 6.55 -12.39 -5.40
C ASP A 41 5.81 -12.10 -4.08
N TYR A 42 6.39 -11.31 -3.18
CA TYR A 42 5.90 -10.99 -1.83
C TYR A 42 5.80 -12.18 -0.89
N ARG A 43 6.51 -13.29 -1.21
CA ARG A 43 6.65 -14.45 -0.33
C ARG A 43 8.05 -14.55 0.23
N TYR A 44 8.15 -15.16 1.40
CA TYR A 44 9.42 -15.55 2.00
C TYR A 44 9.93 -16.81 1.33
N HIS A 45 11.17 -16.77 0.87
CA HIS A 45 11.84 -17.92 0.27
C HIS A 45 12.84 -18.48 1.27
N ALA A 46 12.46 -19.56 1.94
CA ALA A 46 13.30 -20.25 2.92
C ALA A 46 13.94 -21.50 2.29
N ASP A 47 14.92 -21.29 1.42
CA ASP A 47 15.79 -22.36 0.91
C ASP A 47 16.79 -22.80 1.98
N LEU A 48 16.34 -23.68 2.88
CA LEU A 48 17.16 -24.19 3.96
C LEU A 48 18.28 -25.09 3.44
N GLN A 49 18.16 -25.67 2.25
CA GLN A 49 19.24 -26.43 1.62
C GLN A 49 20.43 -25.51 1.29
N GLY A 50 20.16 -24.31 0.78
CA GLY A 50 21.18 -23.28 0.52
C GLY A 50 21.70 -22.61 1.79
N LEU A 51 20.83 -22.39 2.79
CA LEU A 51 21.20 -21.74 4.06
C LEU A 51 21.96 -22.67 5.02
N LEU A 52 21.68 -23.98 4.98
CA LEU A 52 22.27 -25.01 5.83
C LEU A 52 22.85 -26.16 4.98
N PRO A 53 23.86 -25.92 4.13
CA PRO A 53 24.35 -26.90 3.16
C PRO A 53 25.00 -28.14 3.81
N SER A 54 25.36 -28.06 5.09
CA SER A 54 25.94 -29.16 5.88
C SER A 54 24.91 -29.91 6.73
N ALA A 55 23.61 -29.61 6.61
CA ALA A 55 22.57 -30.29 7.36
C ALA A 55 22.48 -31.78 6.96
N PRO A 56 22.51 -32.73 7.91
CA PRO A 56 22.31 -34.15 7.60
C PRO A 56 20.90 -34.43 7.06
N LEU A 57 20.77 -35.44 6.18
CA LEU A 57 19.46 -35.96 5.80
C LEU A 57 18.73 -36.52 7.02
N GLY A 58 17.43 -36.23 7.12
CA GLY A 58 16.59 -36.59 8.27
C GLY A 58 16.71 -35.63 9.46
N SER A 59 17.53 -34.58 9.37
CA SER A 59 17.54 -33.51 10.37
C SER A 59 16.40 -32.52 10.16
N TYR A 60 16.13 -31.71 11.18
CA TYR A 60 15.06 -30.73 11.20
C TYR A 60 15.60 -29.32 11.37
N SER A 61 14.87 -28.31 10.89
CA SER A 61 15.11 -26.93 11.25
C SER A 61 13.79 -26.22 11.48
N TYR A 62 13.78 -25.31 12.46
CA TYR A 62 12.66 -24.46 12.79
C TYR A 62 12.86 -23.10 12.13
N ILE A 63 11.83 -22.56 11.50
CA ILE A 63 11.75 -21.17 11.05
C ILE A 63 10.78 -20.47 12.00
N TRP A 64 11.14 -19.31 12.52
CA TRP A 64 10.33 -18.58 13.50
C TRP A 64 10.19 -17.10 13.13
N GLY A 65 8.94 -16.63 13.13
CA GLY A 65 8.57 -15.23 12.98
C GLY A 65 7.37 -14.89 13.87
N VAL A 66 7.06 -13.61 13.95
CA VAL A 66 6.00 -13.05 14.78
C VAL A 66 5.10 -12.17 13.93
N TYR A 67 3.79 -12.36 14.06
CA TYR A 67 2.77 -11.56 13.37
C TYR A 67 1.98 -10.71 14.38
N PRO A 68 2.06 -9.38 14.32
CA PRO A 68 1.23 -8.50 15.12
C PRO A 68 -0.19 -8.42 14.54
N SER A 69 -1.20 -8.67 15.37
CA SER A 69 -2.61 -8.52 14.98
C SER A 69 -3.35 -7.55 15.89
N THR A 70 -4.09 -6.61 15.29
CA THR A 70 -4.88 -5.61 16.03
C THR A 70 -6.14 -6.20 16.66
N GLY A 71 -6.59 -7.36 16.18
CA GLY A 71 -7.77 -8.08 16.65
C GLY A 71 -7.69 -9.59 16.36
N GLU A 72 -8.74 -10.32 16.72
CA GLU A 72 -8.88 -11.71 16.29
C GLU A 72 -9.19 -11.76 14.79
N THR A 73 -8.46 -12.60 14.05
CA THR A 73 -8.63 -12.72 12.60
C THR A 73 -8.11 -14.07 12.11
N THR A 74 -8.29 -14.35 10.83
CA THR A 74 -7.72 -15.51 10.14
C THR A 74 -6.86 -15.02 9.00
N LEU A 75 -5.56 -15.36 9.02
CA LEU A 75 -4.62 -15.03 7.97
C LEU A 75 -4.60 -16.17 6.94
N ARG A 76 -4.94 -15.87 5.69
CA ARG A 76 -4.75 -16.81 4.57
C ARG A 76 -3.28 -16.88 4.18
N PHE A 77 -2.71 -18.06 4.22
CA PHE A 77 -1.28 -18.29 4.13
C PHE A 77 -0.96 -19.27 3.01
N ALA A 78 -0.18 -18.84 2.03
CA ALA A 78 0.37 -19.75 1.02
C ALA A 78 1.56 -20.51 1.59
N LEU A 79 1.61 -21.82 1.30
CA LEU A 79 2.75 -22.69 1.54
C LEU A 79 3.09 -23.44 0.26
N ILE A 80 4.34 -23.34 -0.18
CA ILE A 80 4.91 -24.10 -1.29
C ILE A 80 6.12 -24.86 -0.73
N PRO A 81 5.93 -26.12 -0.29
CA PRO A 81 6.98 -26.87 0.38
C PRO A 81 8.05 -27.40 -0.59
N TYR A 82 9.31 -27.40 -0.16
CA TYR A 82 10.39 -28.11 -0.87
C TYR A 82 10.57 -29.56 -0.36
N GLY A 83 10.06 -29.84 0.83
CA GLY A 83 10.01 -31.13 1.52
C GLY A 83 8.97 -31.05 2.65
N PRO A 84 8.89 -32.01 3.58
CA PRO A 84 7.89 -31.99 4.64
C PRO A 84 7.97 -30.72 5.51
N VAL A 85 6.84 -30.03 5.67
CA VAL A 85 6.69 -28.82 6.49
C VAL A 85 5.46 -28.91 7.37
N LYS A 86 5.61 -28.57 8.66
CA LYS A 86 4.49 -28.38 9.61
C LYS A 86 4.42 -26.93 10.05
N VAL A 87 3.22 -26.37 10.06
CA VAL A 87 2.97 -24.96 10.39
C VAL A 87 2.26 -24.89 11.74
N TYR A 88 2.84 -24.10 12.65
CA TYR A 88 2.33 -23.89 14.00
C TYR A 88 2.05 -22.41 14.23
N VAL A 89 0.94 -22.13 14.91
CA VAL A 89 0.59 -20.78 15.38
C VAL A 89 0.41 -20.83 16.90
N ASN A 90 1.16 -20.00 17.63
CA ASN A 90 1.17 -19.96 19.09
C ASN A 90 1.37 -21.36 19.72
N GLY A 91 2.23 -22.19 19.10
CA GLY A 91 2.54 -23.56 19.53
C GLY A 91 1.53 -24.64 19.12
N ALA A 92 0.39 -24.27 18.53
CA ALA A 92 -0.62 -25.23 18.04
C ALA A 92 -0.39 -25.56 16.56
N LEU A 93 -0.45 -26.85 16.18
CA LEU A 93 -0.36 -27.28 14.78
C LEU A 93 -1.63 -26.84 14.04
N VAL A 94 -1.47 -26.10 12.94
CA VAL A 94 -2.59 -25.56 12.15
C VAL A 94 -2.64 -26.11 10.73
N GLY A 95 -1.52 -26.62 10.22
CA GLY A 95 -1.46 -27.27 8.92
C GLY A 95 -0.13 -27.98 8.69
N GLU A 96 -0.11 -28.87 7.70
CA GLU A 96 1.09 -29.58 7.25
C GLU A 96 1.05 -29.77 5.74
N SER A 97 2.23 -29.92 5.14
CA SER A 97 2.35 -30.30 3.73
C SER A 97 1.84 -31.72 3.49
N ASP A 98 1.48 -32.01 2.24
CA ASP A 98 1.12 -33.35 1.81
C ASP A 98 2.07 -33.84 0.72
N ILE A 99 2.00 -35.14 0.43
CA ILE A 99 2.89 -35.78 -0.54
C ILE A 99 2.82 -35.17 -1.95
N PHE A 100 1.70 -34.54 -2.32
CA PHE A 100 1.55 -33.90 -3.63
C PHE A 100 2.21 -32.53 -3.61
N SER A 101 1.96 -31.72 -2.57
CA SER A 101 2.59 -30.42 -2.45
C SER A 101 4.10 -30.50 -2.35
N GLU A 102 4.62 -31.47 -1.60
CA GLU A 102 6.06 -31.72 -1.47
C GLU A 102 6.70 -32.14 -2.79
N ARG A 103 6.06 -33.07 -3.52
CA ARG A 103 6.63 -33.64 -4.75
C ARG A 103 6.55 -32.69 -5.93
N TYR A 104 5.47 -31.94 -6.05
CA TYR A 104 5.19 -31.08 -7.20
C TYR A 104 5.40 -29.59 -6.91
N ARG A 105 5.82 -29.23 -5.69
CA ARG A 105 5.91 -27.85 -5.22
C ARG A 105 4.62 -27.09 -5.47
N SER A 106 3.48 -27.72 -5.19
CA SER A 106 2.18 -27.09 -5.41
C SER A 106 1.78 -26.23 -4.20
N LYS A 107 1.32 -25.02 -4.48
CA LYS A 107 0.82 -24.06 -3.50
C LYS A 107 -0.39 -24.61 -2.74
N GLN A 108 -0.30 -24.68 -1.41
CA GLN A 108 -1.41 -24.93 -0.50
C GLN A 108 -1.82 -23.62 0.18
N ILE A 109 -3.12 -23.42 0.40
CA ILE A 109 -3.63 -22.26 1.16
C ILE A 109 -4.13 -22.76 2.51
N LEU A 110 -3.53 -22.24 3.58
CA LEU A 110 -3.87 -22.53 4.97
C LEU A 110 -4.58 -21.33 5.59
N GLU A 111 -5.45 -21.59 6.56
CA GLU A 111 -6.12 -20.56 7.36
C GLU A 111 -5.49 -20.53 8.75
N LEU A 112 -4.72 -19.49 9.05
CA LEU A 112 -3.98 -19.36 10.29
C LEU A 112 -4.78 -18.50 11.29
N PRO A 113 -5.26 -19.05 12.41
CA PRO A 113 -6.01 -18.29 13.41
C PRO A 113 -5.07 -17.36 14.19
N MET A 114 -5.34 -16.06 14.16
CA MET A 114 -4.58 -15.03 14.87
C MET A 114 -5.39 -14.47 16.02
N ARG A 115 -4.78 -14.39 17.21
CA ARG A 115 -5.33 -13.65 18.35
C ARG A 115 -4.87 -12.20 18.30
N LYS A 116 -5.58 -11.32 19.01
CA LYS A 116 -5.12 -9.96 19.26
C LYS A 116 -3.74 -9.97 19.95
N GLY A 117 -2.83 -9.12 19.48
CA GLY A 117 -1.45 -9.03 19.97
C GLY A 117 -0.46 -9.78 19.09
N LEU A 118 0.64 -10.25 19.69
CA LEU A 118 1.68 -10.99 18.99
C LEU A 118 1.32 -12.47 18.84
N ASN A 119 1.54 -13.00 17.63
CA ASN A 119 1.33 -14.38 17.28
C ASN A 119 2.64 -15.01 16.79
N ASP A 120 3.09 -16.07 17.45
CA ASP A 120 4.26 -16.82 17.01
C ASP A 120 3.88 -17.74 15.84
N LEU A 121 4.59 -17.59 14.71
CA LEU A 121 4.52 -18.49 13.57
C LEU A 121 5.80 -19.33 13.55
N VAL A 122 5.66 -20.65 13.66
CA VAL A 122 6.79 -21.58 13.58
C VAL A 122 6.55 -22.58 12.45
N LEU A 123 7.49 -22.68 11.51
CA LEU A 123 7.51 -23.74 10.51
C LEU A 123 8.58 -24.75 10.90
N LEU A 124 8.21 -26.02 11.02
CA LEU A 124 9.14 -27.13 11.20
C LEU A 124 9.38 -27.77 9.83
N CYS A 125 10.60 -27.71 9.34
CA CYS A 125 11.01 -28.27 8.07
C CYS A 125 11.91 -29.51 8.28
N GLU A 126 11.66 -30.58 7.53
CA GLU A 126 12.52 -31.76 7.50
C GLU A 126 13.46 -31.72 6.29
N ASN A 127 14.74 -32.03 6.50
CA ASN A 127 15.71 -32.15 5.42
C ASN A 127 15.63 -33.54 4.78
N THR A 128 15.12 -33.60 3.55
CA THR A 128 14.97 -34.85 2.80
C THR A 128 15.73 -34.79 1.49
N SER A 129 15.87 -35.94 0.82
CA SER A 129 16.43 -35.95 -0.54
C SER A 129 15.57 -35.23 -1.58
N GLY A 130 14.30 -34.89 -1.26
CA GLY A 130 13.41 -34.13 -2.11
C GLY A 130 13.61 -32.60 -2.01
N GLY A 131 14.13 -32.14 -0.88
CA GLY A 131 14.37 -30.73 -0.59
C GLY A 131 14.27 -30.42 0.91
N PHE A 132 14.60 -29.17 1.25
CA PHE A 132 14.62 -28.67 2.63
C PHE A 132 14.18 -27.21 2.67
N GLY A 133 13.08 -26.94 3.37
CA GLY A 133 12.49 -25.60 3.48
C GLY A 133 11.23 -25.42 2.62
N CYS A 134 10.89 -24.16 2.30
CA CYS A 134 9.66 -23.80 1.60
C CYS A 134 9.64 -22.34 1.12
N GLU A 135 8.72 -22.02 0.22
CA GLU A 135 8.22 -20.65 0.02
C GLU A 135 6.90 -20.47 0.78
N PHE A 136 6.68 -19.31 1.39
CA PHE A 136 5.46 -19.06 2.14
C PHE A 136 5.13 -17.57 2.31
N GLY A 137 3.90 -17.27 2.70
CA GLY A 137 3.46 -15.90 2.99
C GLY A 137 2.12 -15.60 2.33
N THR A 138 2.07 -14.53 1.54
CA THR A 138 0.80 -14.13 0.94
C THR A 138 0.23 -15.14 -0.05
N TRP A 139 -1.08 -15.37 0.05
CA TRP A 139 -1.85 -16.22 -0.87
C TRP A 139 -2.14 -15.54 -2.21
N VAL A 140 -2.06 -14.21 -2.24
CA VAL A 140 -2.36 -13.31 -3.37
C VAL A 140 -1.21 -12.32 -3.42
N GLY A 141 -0.48 -12.24 -4.55
CA GLY A 141 0.77 -11.46 -4.66
C GLY A 141 0.62 -10.00 -4.21
N LYS A 142 1.71 -9.27 -3.96
CA LYS A 142 1.69 -7.82 -3.59
C LYS A 142 1.02 -7.43 -2.26
N LEU A 143 0.25 -8.29 -1.61
CA LEU A 143 -0.31 -7.98 -0.29
C LEU A 143 0.84 -7.73 0.68
N ASP A 144 0.79 -6.60 1.39
CA ASP A 144 1.83 -6.19 2.32
C ASP A 144 1.72 -6.96 3.65
N TYR A 145 1.93 -8.27 3.57
CA TYR A 145 2.02 -9.18 4.71
C TYR A 145 3.50 -9.41 5.00
N TYR A 146 3.93 -8.99 6.18
CA TYR A 146 5.29 -9.24 6.63
C TYR A 146 5.30 -9.73 8.07
N PHE A 147 6.31 -10.54 8.38
CA PHE A 147 6.57 -11.04 9.71
C PHE A 147 7.73 -10.26 10.32
N LEU A 148 7.63 -10.02 11.62
CA LEU A 148 8.74 -9.55 12.42
C LEU A 148 9.54 -10.75 12.94
N MET A 149 10.83 -10.57 13.12
CA MET A 149 11.62 -11.57 13.84
C MET A 149 11.23 -11.59 15.33
N PRO A 150 11.42 -12.72 16.02
CA PRO A 150 11.16 -12.81 17.46
C PRO A 150 12.06 -11.89 18.28
N ALA A 151 11.77 -11.73 19.58
CA ALA A 151 12.44 -10.78 20.47
C ALA A 151 13.99 -10.89 20.53
N LEU A 152 14.57 -12.02 20.10
CA LEU A 152 16.02 -12.18 19.89
C LEU A 152 16.60 -11.16 18.90
N TYR A 153 15.78 -10.69 17.96
CA TYR A 153 16.08 -9.78 16.86
C TYR A 153 15.10 -8.61 16.89
N SER A 154 15.11 -7.85 17.99
CA SER A 154 14.17 -6.76 18.26
C SER A 154 13.98 -5.82 17.05
N GLU A 155 12.72 -5.56 16.71
CA GLU A 155 12.27 -4.62 15.67
C GLU A 155 12.62 -4.98 14.22
N MET A 156 13.24 -6.13 13.95
CA MET A 156 13.67 -6.55 12.61
C MET A 156 12.53 -7.22 11.81
N GLU A 157 12.40 -6.91 10.52
CA GLU A 157 11.56 -7.70 9.59
C GLU A 157 12.29 -8.96 9.15
N GLY A 158 11.54 -10.06 9.03
CA GLY A 158 12.03 -11.32 8.48
C GLY A 158 11.69 -12.48 9.40
N LEU A 159 12.34 -13.62 9.13
CA LEU A 159 12.25 -14.80 9.98
C LEU A 159 13.64 -15.31 10.30
N CYS A 160 13.82 -15.80 11.53
CA CYS A 160 15.02 -16.53 11.89
C CYS A 160 14.83 -18.03 11.64
N TYR A 161 15.94 -18.75 11.47
CA TYR A 161 15.94 -20.20 11.32
C TYR A 161 16.96 -20.85 12.25
N SER A 162 16.67 -22.04 12.74
CA SER A 162 17.55 -22.73 13.67
C SER A 162 18.72 -23.44 12.97
N ALA A 163 19.77 -23.77 13.73
CA ALA A 163 20.70 -24.82 13.31
C ALA A 163 19.96 -26.16 13.08
N PRO A 164 20.52 -27.11 12.31
CA PRO A 164 19.93 -28.45 12.16
C PRO A 164 19.81 -29.19 13.50
N GLN A 165 18.67 -29.83 13.71
CA GLN A 165 18.33 -30.60 14.90
C GLN A 165 18.21 -32.09 14.53
N GLU A 166 18.85 -32.97 15.31
CA GLU A 166 18.71 -34.43 15.14
C GLU A 166 17.40 -34.97 15.71
N THR A 167 16.85 -34.27 16.72
CA THR A 167 15.60 -34.63 17.39
C THR A 167 14.66 -33.44 17.43
N LEU A 168 13.37 -33.71 17.36
CA LEU A 168 12.34 -32.69 17.51
C LEU A 168 12.29 -32.17 18.95
N LEU A 169 11.95 -30.88 19.10
CA LEU A 169 11.56 -30.31 20.38
C LEU A 169 10.33 -31.03 20.95
N GLU A 170 10.33 -31.29 22.26
CA GLU A 170 9.17 -31.89 22.95
C GLU A 170 7.92 -30.99 22.91
N SER A 171 8.14 -29.67 22.90
CA SER A 171 7.08 -28.67 22.76
C SER A 171 7.61 -27.41 22.06
N LEU A 172 6.73 -26.66 21.42
CA LEU A 172 7.04 -25.34 20.84
C LEU A 172 6.71 -24.21 21.82
N SER A 173 7.09 -24.38 23.09
CA SER A 173 7.08 -23.28 24.06
C SER A 173 8.18 -22.27 23.73
N LEU A 174 8.00 -21.02 24.16
CA LEU A 174 9.02 -19.97 23.98
C LEU A 174 10.37 -20.38 24.57
N ASP A 175 10.39 -20.98 25.76
CA ASP A 175 11.64 -21.46 26.38
C ASP A 175 12.35 -22.51 25.52
N SER A 176 11.59 -23.42 24.89
CA SER A 176 12.14 -24.44 24.00
C SER A 176 12.74 -23.79 22.74
N LEU A 177 12.05 -22.82 22.15
CA LEU A 177 12.54 -22.08 20.98
C LEU A 177 13.80 -21.27 21.33
N TYR A 178 13.81 -20.57 22.48
CA TYR A 178 14.97 -19.80 22.93
C TYR A 178 16.20 -20.66 23.25
N SER A 179 16.03 -21.96 23.46
CA SER A 179 17.15 -22.89 23.69
C SER A 179 17.93 -23.23 22.41
N LEU A 180 17.35 -22.98 21.23
CA LEU A 180 17.99 -23.26 19.94
C LEU A 180 19.00 -22.17 19.56
N SER A 181 19.94 -22.54 18.69
CA SER A 181 20.81 -21.58 18.01
C SER A 181 20.12 -21.06 16.75
N TRP A 182 20.03 -19.74 16.61
CA TRP A 182 19.27 -19.06 15.56
C TRP A 182 20.16 -18.27 14.60
N PHE A 183 19.72 -18.21 13.34
CA PHE A 183 20.32 -17.47 12.25
C PHE A 183 19.30 -16.49 11.64
N PRO A 184 19.74 -15.37 11.02
CA PRO A 184 21.14 -14.99 10.79
C PRO A 184 21.87 -14.67 12.10
N GLU A 185 23.18 -14.92 12.16
CA GLU A 185 23.98 -14.47 13.30
C GLU A 185 23.88 -12.95 13.44
N ARG A 186 23.83 -12.46 14.67
CA ARG A 186 23.86 -11.02 14.93
C ARG A 186 25.29 -10.50 14.69
N PRO A 187 25.45 -9.30 14.10
CA PRO A 187 26.77 -8.68 14.04
C PRO A 187 27.30 -8.49 15.47
N ASP A 188 28.64 -8.49 15.60
CA ASP A 188 29.26 -8.11 16.85
C ASP A 188 29.15 -6.58 16.99
N LEU A 189 28.33 -6.15 17.94
CA LEU A 189 27.99 -4.75 18.15
C LEU A 189 28.70 -4.27 19.42
N HIS A 190 29.67 -3.37 19.23
CA HIS A 190 30.39 -2.73 20.32
C HIS A 190 29.89 -1.31 20.50
N GLU A 191 29.66 -0.91 21.75
CA GLU A 191 29.15 0.42 22.05
C GLU A 191 30.15 1.50 21.61
N GLY A 192 29.73 2.35 20.68
CA GLY A 192 30.56 3.45 20.17
C GLY A 192 31.65 3.04 19.18
N GLU A 193 31.78 1.76 18.81
CA GLU A 193 32.80 1.28 17.87
C GLU A 193 32.18 0.64 16.62
N VAL A 194 32.66 1.05 15.44
CA VAL A 194 32.17 0.53 14.15
C VAL A 194 33.32 0.18 13.23
N LYS A 195 33.35 -1.06 12.75
CA LYS A 195 34.28 -1.51 11.70
C LYS A 195 33.66 -1.29 10.32
N LEU A 196 33.97 -0.17 9.67
CA LEU A 196 33.37 0.19 8.37
C LEU A 196 33.68 -0.82 7.26
N SER A 197 34.87 -1.42 7.25
CA SER A 197 35.21 -2.51 6.32
C SER A 197 34.34 -3.77 6.47
N SER A 198 33.60 -3.92 7.57
CA SER A 198 32.60 -5.00 7.71
C SER A 198 31.26 -4.64 7.07
N VAL A 199 30.96 -3.34 6.94
CA VAL A 199 29.76 -2.81 6.28
C VAL A 199 29.99 -2.75 4.78
N PHE A 200 31.13 -2.21 4.35
CA PHE A 200 31.55 -2.07 2.96
C PHE A 200 32.81 -2.92 2.68
N PRO A 201 32.69 -4.25 2.55
CA PRO A 201 33.85 -5.13 2.35
C PRO A 201 34.55 -4.93 1.00
N ASP A 202 33.82 -4.40 0.01
CA ASP A 202 34.30 -4.19 -1.36
C ASP A 202 34.73 -2.74 -1.63
N ALA A 203 34.79 -1.89 -0.59
CA ALA A 203 35.21 -0.50 -0.72
C ALA A 203 36.68 -0.38 -1.16
N LYS A 204 36.94 0.60 -2.02
CA LYS A 204 38.28 0.94 -2.52
C LYS A 204 39.07 1.76 -1.51
N GLU A 205 40.39 1.67 -1.58
CA GLU A 205 41.29 2.47 -0.74
C GLU A 205 40.97 3.97 -0.87
N GLY A 206 40.92 4.67 0.27
CA GLY A 206 40.63 6.09 0.34
C GLY A 206 39.15 6.47 0.36
N GLN A 207 38.22 5.56 0.05
CA GLN A 207 36.78 5.81 0.18
C GLN A 207 36.37 6.03 1.64
N CYS A 208 35.30 6.79 1.83
CA CYS A 208 34.82 7.21 3.14
C CYS A 208 33.34 6.94 3.34
N ALA A 209 32.91 6.99 4.60
CA ALA A 209 31.52 6.88 5.01
C ALA A 209 31.16 8.03 5.97
N VAL A 210 29.87 8.33 6.02
CA VAL A 210 29.25 9.21 7.03
C VAL A 210 28.44 8.35 7.97
N LEU A 211 28.70 8.44 9.27
CA LEU A 211 27.91 7.77 10.29
C LEU A 211 27.05 8.79 11.02
N ALA A 212 25.80 8.44 11.29
CA ALA A 212 24.88 9.23 12.09
C ALA A 212 24.48 8.45 13.35
N THR A 213 24.58 9.10 14.50
CA THR A 213 24.12 8.58 15.80
C THR A 213 23.47 9.70 16.60
N SER A 214 22.73 9.35 17.65
CA SER A 214 22.13 10.31 18.56
C SER A 214 22.39 9.96 20.01
N PHE A 215 22.14 10.90 20.92
CA PHE A 215 22.06 10.65 22.35
C PHE A 215 21.07 11.65 22.97
N THR A 216 20.52 11.31 24.14
CA THR A 216 19.50 12.13 24.80
C THR A 216 19.97 12.55 26.19
N LEU A 217 19.91 13.85 26.46
CA LEU A 217 20.21 14.43 27.77
C LEU A 217 18.93 14.76 28.51
N LYS A 218 18.81 14.30 29.76
CA LYS A 218 17.66 14.61 30.63
C LYS A 218 17.69 16.03 31.21
N GLU A 219 18.87 16.61 31.29
CA GLU A 219 19.13 17.93 31.85
C GLU A 219 20.33 18.56 31.12
N ASN A 220 20.50 19.88 31.24
CA ASN A 220 21.63 20.58 30.63
C ASN A 220 22.94 20.08 31.24
N ARG A 221 23.89 19.68 30.39
CA ARG A 221 25.16 19.07 30.83
C ARG A 221 26.32 19.45 29.93
N TRP A 222 27.50 19.56 30.53
CA TRP A 222 28.74 19.61 29.79
C TRP A 222 29.09 18.21 29.31
N CYS A 223 29.24 18.04 28.01
CA CYS A 223 29.58 16.78 27.37
C CYS A 223 30.96 16.88 26.75
N THR A 224 31.80 15.86 26.97
CA THR A 224 33.11 15.70 26.34
C THR A 224 33.02 14.67 25.24
N PHE A 225 33.52 15.01 24.06
CA PHE A 225 33.52 14.15 22.88
C PHE A 225 34.92 13.64 22.59
N GLN A 226 35.05 12.31 22.44
CA GLN A 226 36.28 11.65 22.02
C GLN A 226 35.98 10.79 20.80
N SER A 227 36.61 11.12 19.67
CA SER A 227 36.45 10.39 18.42
C SER A 227 37.77 10.39 17.64
N ASN A 228 38.05 9.30 16.93
CA ASN A 228 39.15 9.24 15.97
C ASN A 228 38.74 9.66 14.55
N ALA A 229 37.43 9.81 14.32
CA ALA A 229 36.83 10.37 13.12
C ALA A 229 36.47 11.85 13.33
N ARG A 230 36.31 12.61 12.23
CA ARG A 230 35.88 14.01 12.29
C ARG A 230 34.42 14.07 12.73
N LEU A 231 34.15 14.77 13.83
CA LEU A 231 32.86 14.81 14.50
C LEU A 231 32.14 16.15 14.29
N PHE A 232 30.85 16.08 14.04
CA PHE A 232 29.94 17.22 14.00
C PHE A 232 28.77 16.96 14.94
N LEU A 233 28.33 18.00 15.65
CA LEU A 233 27.15 18.01 16.49
C LEU A 233 26.19 19.05 15.91
N ASP A 234 24.99 18.61 15.53
CA ASP A 234 23.97 19.46 14.89
C ASP A 234 24.58 20.33 13.76
N ASP A 235 25.29 19.66 12.85
CA ASP A 235 26.02 20.22 11.69
C ASP A 235 27.22 21.13 12.00
N LEU A 236 27.58 21.32 13.27
CA LEU A 236 28.75 22.10 13.68
C LEU A 236 29.93 21.21 14.08
N PRO A 237 31.14 21.47 13.57
CA PRO A 237 32.32 20.70 13.99
C PRO A 237 32.56 20.87 15.49
N VAL A 238 32.75 19.77 16.21
CA VAL A 238 32.93 19.77 17.67
C VAL A 238 34.21 19.05 18.07
N GLU A 239 34.96 19.67 18.97
CA GLU A 239 36.14 19.10 19.61
C GLU A 239 36.12 19.45 21.10
N GLY A 240 36.51 18.51 21.96
CA GLY A 240 36.61 18.74 23.41
C GLY A 240 35.27 18.72 24.13
N SER A 241 35.03 19.71 25.00
CA SER A 241 33.85 19.77 25.87
C SER A 241 32.94 20.94 25.51
N LEU A 242 31.63 20.68 25.46
CA LEU A 242 30.60 21.68 25.15
C LEU A 242 29.42 21.55 26.11
N GLU A 243 28.81 22.67 26.51
CA GLU A 243 27.56 22.66 27.26
C GLU A 243 26.37 22.47 26.34
N LEU A 244 25.60 21.42 26.60
CA LEU A 244 24.42 21.06 25.82
C LEU A 244 23.14 21.18 26.64
N GLN A 245 22.05 21.54 25.96
CA GLN A 245 20.73 21.59 26.56
C GLN A 245 20.12 20.19 26.72
N SER A 246 19.16 20.03 27.62
CA SER A 246 18.34 18.82 27.66
C SER A 246 17.63 18.60 26.33
N GLY A 247 17.55 17.36 25.88
CA GLY A 247 16.96 17.01 24.59
C GLY A 247 17.82 15.99 23.85
N ARG A 248 17.38 15.70 22.62
CA ARG A 248 18.08 14.81 21.71
C ARG A 248 19.08 15.60 20.88
N HIS A 249 20.28 15.06 20.76
CA HIS A 249 21.40 15.64 20.01
C HIS A 249 21.85 14.65 18.93
N THR A 250 22.17 15.15 17.74
CA THR A 250 22.60 14.30 16.62
C THR A 250 24.07 14.52 16.31
N LEU A 251 24.80 13.43 16.13
CA LEU A 251 26.22 13.42 15.81
C LEU A 251 26.43 12.83 14.41
N LEU A 252 27.27 13.51 13.61
CA LEU A 252 27.78 13.01 12.35
C LEU A 252 29.28 12.74 12.46
N LEU A 253 29.73 11.59 11.97
CA LEU A 253 31.13 11.21 11.93
C LEU A 253 31.55 10.96 10.47
N HIS A 254 32.63 11.61 10.04
CA HIS A 254 33.22 11.39 8.72
C HIS A 254 34.51 10.59 8.88
N ALA A 255 34.55 9.37 8.34
CA ALA A 255 35.65 8.43 8.53
C ALA A 255 36.07 7.75 7.22
N ARG A 256 37.34 7.32 7.12
CA ARG A 256 37.77 6.44 6.02
C ARG A 256 37.32 5.02 6.31
N ILE A 257 36.93 4.26 5.29
CA ILE A 257 36.35 2.91 5.47
C ILE A 257 37.38 1.89 6.01
N GLU A 258 38.66 2.12 5.74
CA GLU A 258 39.77 1.31 6.24
C GLU A 258 40.02 1.45 7.75
N GLU A 259 39.49 2.50 8.37
CA GLU A 259 39.68 2.79 9.79
C GLU A 259 38.57 2.16 10.64
N MET A 260 38.91 1.76 11.86
CA MET A 260 37.91 1.51 12.90
C MET A 260 37.38 2.87 13.37
N VAL A 261 36.08 3.06 13.47
CA VAL A 261 35.51 4.29 14.06
C VAL A 261 35.29 4.04 15.55
N SER A 262 35.74 4.96 16.40
CA SER A 262 35.47 4.96 17.84
C SER A 262 34.88 6.30 18.26
N LEU A 263 33.78 6.28 19.01
CA LEU A 263 33.11 7.43 19.59
C LEU A 263 32.80 7.17 21.07
N VAL A 264 33.20 8.11 21.91
CA VAL A 264 32.80 8.14 23.31
C VAL A 264 32.28 9.53 23.66
N VAL A 265 31.05 9.58 24.17
CA VAL A 265 30.45 10.78 24.75
C VAL A 265 30.46 10.61 26.27
N ARG A 266 30.99 11.60 27.00
CA ARG A 266 31.06 11.56 28.46
C ARG A 266 30.45 12.81 29.06
N ASP A 267 29.84 12.68 30.23
CA ASP A 267 29.58 13.82 31.07
C ASP A 267 30.91 14.39 31.59
N ALA A 268 31.16 15.69 31.34
CA ALA A 268 32.44 16.31 31.64
C ALA A 268 32.72 16.48 33.15
N LYS A 269 31.70 16.38 34.01
CA LYS A 269 31.83 16.54 35.46
C LYS A 269 32.05 15.20 36.17
N THR A 270 31.26 14.19 35.78
CA THR A 270 31.24 12.86 36.40
C THR A 270 32.15 11.88 35.69
N ASN A 271 32.49 12.15 34.42
CA ASN A 271 33.20 11.26 33.51
C ASN A 271 32.40 9.99 33.11
N ASP A 272 31.12 9.95 33.47
CA ASP A 272 30.20 8.87 33.12
C ASP A 272 29.97 8.84 31.60
N THR A 273 29.99 7.64 31.02
CA THR A 273 29.71 7.43 29.59
C THR A 273 28.22 7.69 29.32
N ILE A 274 27.93 8.47 28.30
CA ILE A 274 26.57 8.71 27.81
C ILE A 274 26.35 7.76 26.64
N ALA A 275 25.40 6.84 26.80
CA ALA A 275 25.06 5.86 25.77
C ALA A 275 24.52 6.57 24.52
N VAL A 276 25.01 6.14 23.37
CA VAL A 276 24.50 6.57 22.07
C VAL A 276 23.39 5.64 21.61
N SER A 277 22.50 6.14 20.75
CA SER A 277 21.38 5.43 20.17
C SER A 277 21.19 5.81 18.70
N ASN A 278 20.63 4.88 17.93
CA ASN A 278 20.32 5.13 16.53
C ASN A 278 19.33 6.31 16.38
N PRO A 279 19.49 7.20 15.39
CA PRO A 279 18.62 8.36 15.18
C PRO A 279 17.14 8.05 14.94
N VAL A 280 16.80 6.87 14.40
CA VAL A 280 15.42 6.53 14.01
C VAL A 280 14.89 5.24 14.61
N LEU A 281 15.77 4.32 15.04
CA LEU A 281 15.36 3.06 15.65
C LEU A 281 15.06 3.22 17.15
N PRO A 282 14.16 2.40 17.73
CA PRO A 282 13.89 2.41 19.16
C PRO A 282 15.14 2.11 20.01
N GLU A 283 15.19 2.63 21.24
CA GLU A 283 16.33 2.41 22.16
C GLU A 283 16.60 0.92 22.47
N SER A 284 15.57 0.08 22.39
CA SER A 284 15.66 -1.37 22.56
C SER A 284 16.43 -2.07 21.43
N CYS A 285 16.50 -1.46 20.24
CA CYS A 285 17.24 -1.99 19.11
C CYS A 285 18.74 -1.94 19.43
N PRO A 286 19.57 -2.96 19.06
CA PRO A 286 20.98 -2.96 19.41
C PRO A 286 21.87 -2.13 18.46
N TYR A 287 21.39 -1.80 17.26
CA TYR A 287 22.08 -0.94 16.31
C TYR A 287 22.17 0.50 16.83
N ARG A 288 23.30 1.15 16.65
CA ARG A 288 23.64 2.46 17.23
C ARG A 288 23.88 3.52 16.15
N PHE A 289 24.34 3.11 14.98
CA PHE A 289 24.70 4.00 13.89
C PHE A 289 23.83 3.77 12.65
N LEU A 290 23.53 4.84 11.92
CA LEU A 290 23.20 4.78 10.50
C LEU A 290 24.47 5.08 9.70
N ILE A 291 24.70 4.37 8.61
CA ILE A 291 25.96 4.45 7.87
C ILE A 291 25.65 4.70 6.40
N ALA A 292 26.12 5.82 5.86
CA ALA A 292 25.99 6.21 4.47
C ALA A 292 27.35 6.12 3.77
N GLY A 293 27.37 5.59 2.55
CA GLY A 293 28.57 5.42 1.73
C GLY A 293 28.50 4.14 0.89
N PRO A 294 29.61 3.75 0.22
CA PRO A 294 30.90 4.44 0.22
C PRO A 294 30.90 5.71 -0.64
N PHE A 295 31.62 6.74 -0.24
CA PHE A 295 31.86 7.94 -1.07
C PHE A 295 33.31 7.97 -1.57
N ASP A 296 33.54 8.46 -2.78
CA ASP A 296 34.88 8.61 -3.37
C ASP A 296 35.75 9.60 -2.58
N SER A 297 35.11 10.63 -2.01
CA SER A 297 35.74 11.61 -1.14
C SER A 297 34.76 12.04 -0.06
N ARG A 298 35.28 12.66 1.01
CA ARG A 298 34.46 13.12 2.14
C ARG A 298 33.46 14.16 1.62
N PRO A 299 32.15 13.98 1.86
CA PRO A 299 31.17 14.98 1.43
C PRO A 299 31.39 16.28 2.21
N ASP A 300 31.30 17.41 1.51
CA ASP A 300 31.44 18.75 2.09
C ASP A 300 30.29 19.08 3.05
N ALA A 301 29.09 18.58 2.74
CA ALA A 301 27.91 18.63 3.58
C ALA A 301 27.10 17.33 3.38
N PHE A 302 26.43 16.86 4.43
CA PHE A 302 25.59 15.67 4.37
C PHE A 302 24.28 15.92 5.12
N THR A 303 23.17 16.06 4.38
CA THR A 303 21.86 16.30 4.97
C THR A 303 21.23 14.98 5.42
N LEU A 304 20.86 14.91 6.69
CA LEU A 304 20.11 13.76 7.21
C LEU A 304 18.68 13.75 6.67
N GLN A 305 18.33 12.68 5.96
CA GLN A 305 16.99 12.37 5.51
C GLN A 305 16.80 10.86 5.47
N TYR A 306 15.55 10.40 5.64
CA TYR A 306 15.23 8.99 5.88
C TYR A 306 14.17 8.44 4.93
N THR A 307 13.87 9.16 3.85
CA THR A 307 12.76 8.84 2.93
C THR A 307 13.18 8.74 1.47
N LYS A 308 14.41 9.14 1.12
CA LYS A 308 14.94 9.10 -0.25
C LYS A 308 16.34 8.46 -0.25
N PRO A 309 16.72 7.73 -1.31
CA PRO A 309 18.11 7.36 -1.54
C PRO A 309 19.02 8.59 -1.69
N PHE A 310 20.32 8.38 -1.60
CA PHE A 310 21.34 9.40 -1.82
C PHE A 310 22.48 8.87 -2.69
N PRO A 311 23.15 9.75 -3.47
CA PRO A 311 24.21 9.35 -4.37
C PRO A 311 25.47 8.96 -3.60
N THR A 312 26.07 7.82 -4.00
CA THR A 312 27.32 7.28 -3.48
C THR A 312 28.31 6.99 -4.62
N ALA A 313 29.49 6.48 -4.30
CA ALA A 313 30.47 6.06 -5.31
C ALA A 313 29.99 4.89 -6.19
N ASP A 314 29.03 4.10 -5.69
CA ASP A 314 28.52 2.90 -6.36
C ASP A 314 27.11 3.10 -6.95
N GLY A 315 26.61 4.35 -6.98
CA GLY A 315 25.26 4.70 -7.45
C GLY A 315 24.38 5.22 -6.32
N GLU A 316 23.06 5.23 -6.52
CA GLU A 316 22.11 5.56 -5.45
C GLU A 316 22.11 4.46 -4.39
N ASP A 317 22.26 4.84 -3.13
CA ASP A 317 22.21 3.94 -1.98
C ASP A 317 21.33 4.52 -0.88
N PHE A 318 21.09 3.75 0.17
CA PHE A 318 20.39 4.18 1.36
C PHE A 318 21.18 3.83 2.62
N TRP A 319 20.56 4.01 3.79
CA TRP A 319 21.21 3.79 5.07
C TRP A 319 21.53 2.32 5.33
N HIS A 320 22.81 2.04 5.53
CA HIS A 320 23.30 0.78 6.10
C HIS A 320 23.24 0.85 7.64
N LEU A 321 23.20 -0.32 8.26
CA LEU A 321 23.40 -0.51 9.69
C LEU A 321 24.71 -1.26 9.93
N GLU A 322 25.12 -1.38 11.18
CA GLU A 322 26.35 -2.09 11.53
C GLU A 322 26.31 -3.57 11.07
N GLY A 323 27.34 -3.96 10.32
CA GLY A 323 27.54 -5.33 9.84
C GLY A 323 27.08 -5.60 8.41
N LYS A 324 27.72 -6.58 7.77
CA LYS A 324 27.53 -6.90 6.35
C LYS A 324 26.08 -7.19 5.96
N ASN A 325 25.62 -6.57 4.87
CA ASN A 325 24.29 -6.75 4.29
C ASN A 325 23.14 -6.43 5.26
N THR A 326 23.34 -5.42 6.11
CA THR A 326 22.36 -4.95 7.10
C THR A 326 21.96 -3.52 6.74
N TYR A 327 20.67 -3.29 6.59
CA TYR A 327 20.12 -2.04 6.07
C TYR A 327 19.04 -1.50 7.00
N LEU A 328 18.83 -0.19 6.95
CA LEU A 328 17.62 0.43 7.46
C LEU A 328 16.54 0.30 6.37
N ARG A 329 15.39 -0.28 6.71
CA ARG A 329 14.25 -0.38 5.80
C ARG A 329 13.06 0.44 6.31
N MET A 330 12.34 1.11 5.40
CA MET A 330 11.19 1.96 5.71
C MET A 330 9.87 1.23 5.46
N TYR A 331 8.87 1.47 6.30
CA TYR A 331 7.54 0.85 6.26
C TYR A 331 6.46 1.91 6.43
N ASN A 332 5.33 1.71 5.76
CA ASN A 332 4.12 2.50 5.99
C ASN A 332 3.11 1.73 6.85
N ASP A 333 3.32 1.76 8.16
CA ASP A 333 2.42 1.12 9.13
C ASP A 333 1.14 1.92 9.41
N ASN A 334 0.95 3.07 8.74
CA ASN A 334 -0.25 3.86 8.89
C ASN A 334 -1.44 3.11 8.28
N PRO A 335 -2.67 3.23 8.85
CA PRO A 335 -3.83 2.53 8.31
C PRO A 335 -4.14 2.91 6.86
N LEU A 336 -4.11 4.22 6.55
CA LEU A 336 -4.42 4.76 5.23
C LEU A 336 -3.45 5.86 4.79
N PHE A 337 -2.94 6.69 5.71
CA PHE A 337 -2.11 7.85 5.38
C PHE A 337 -0.85 7.47 4.58
N GLY A 338 -0.58 8.20 3.49
CA GLY A 338 0.60 7.98 2.63
C GLY A 338 0.59 6.67 1.84
N HIS A 339 -0.52 5.93 1.83
CA HIS A 339 -0.68 4.76 0.97
C HIS A 339 -1.17 5.16 -0.42
N TRP A 340 -0.72 4.38 -1.41
CA TRP A 340 -1.13 4.48 -2.81
C TRP A 340 -1.96 3.26 -3.19
N ASN A 341 -3.26 3.44 -3.45
CA ASN A 341 -4.18 2.42 -3.97
C ASN A 341 -5.45 3.06 -4.55
N TYR A 342 -6.19 2.35 -5.42
CA TYR A 342 -7.36 2.96 -6.07
C TYR A 342 -8.49 3.41 -5.12
N PRO A 343 -8.83 2.70 -4.02
CA PRO A 343 -9.89 3.17 -3.13
C PRO A 343 -9.53 4.49 -2.44
N LEU A 344 -8.25 4.69 -2.12
CA LEU A 344 -7.77 5.98 -1.64
C LEU A 344 -7.79 7.05 -2.74
N GLY A 345 -7.48 6.69 -3.99
CA GLY A 345 -7.64 7.59 -5.13
C GLY A 345 -9.02 8.25 -5.17
N VAL A 346 -10.09 7.44 -5.14
CA VAL A 346 -11.46 7.99 -5.12
C VAL A 346 -11.79 8.71 -3.81
N THR A 347 -11.28 8.23 -2.67
CA THR A 347 -11.48 8.86 -1.35
C THR A 347 -10.94 10.28 -1.32
N LEU A 348 -9.69 10.47 -1.73
CA LEU A 348 -9.03 11.77 -1.79
C LEU A 348 -9.70 12.69 -2.83
N TYR A 349 -10.21 12.13 -3.95
CA TYR A 349 -10.97 12.93 -4.91
C TYR A 349 -12.27 13.48 -4.30
N GLY A 350 -13.01 12.67 -3.53
CA GLY A 350 -14.19 13.14 -2.81
C GLY A 350 -13.89 14.18 -1.74
N LEU A 351 -12.74 14.06 -1.05
CA LEU A 351 -12.27 15.08 -0.12
C LEU A 351 -11.99 16.41 -0.84
N ALA A 352 -11.32 16.39 -2.00
CA ALA A 352 -11.05 17.61 -2.78
C ALA A 352 -12.32 18.34 -3.23
N GLU A 353 -13.34 17.62 -3.71
CA GLU A 353 -14.64 18.26 -4.02
C GLU A 353 -15.38 18.76 -2.77
N THR A 354 -15.22 18.07 -1.64
CA THR A 354 -15.80 18.53 -0.37
C THR A 354 -15.11 19.79 0.14
N GLU A 355 -13.80 19.90 0.00
CA GLU A 355 -13.06 21.14 0.28
C GLU A 355 -13.60 22.31 -0.56
N ARG A 356 -13.73 22.12 -1.87
CA ARG A 356 -14.29 23.12 -2.79
C ARG A 356 -15.69 23.56 -2.36
N MET A 357 -16.54 22.60 -1.97
CA MET A 357 -17.88 22.87 -1.45
C MET A 357 -17.85 23.68 -0.14
N LEU A 358 -16.96 23.32 0.78
CA LEU A 358 -16.89 23.93 2.12
C LEU A 358 -16.11 25.24 2.18
N SER A 359 -15.35 25.58 1.14
CA SER A 359 -14.45 26.75 1.10
C SER A 359 -15.10 28.07 1.55
N SER A 360 -16.39 28.25 1.27
CA SER A 360 -17.14 29.46 1.70
C SER A 360 -17.92 29.27 3.00
N SER A 361 -18.46 28.09 3.26
CA SER A 361 -19.37 27.82 4.40
C SER A 361 -18.65 27.37 5.67
N ASP A 362 -17.48 26.74 5.54
CA ASP A 362 -16.66 26.25 6.64
C ASP A 362 -15.16 26.27 6.28
N PRO A 363 -14.53 27.46 6.23
CA PRO A 363 -13.14 27.60 5.81
C PRO A 363 -12.14 26.83 6.71
N SER A 364 -12.50 26.62 7.98
CA SER A 364 -11.66 25.89 8.94
C SER A 364 -11.57 24.41 8.59
N LEU A 365 -12.72 23.77 8.32
CA LEU A 365 -12.72 22.38 7.89
C LEU A 365 -12.12 22.22 6.49
N ALA A 366 -12.40 23.15 5.56
CA ALA A 366 -11.78 23.15 4.24
C ALA A 366 -10.24 23.18 4.32
N TYR A 367 -9.66 24.05 5.17
CA TYR A 367 -8.22 24.09 5.40
C TYR A 367 -7.65 22.77 5.93
N ARG A 368 -8.36 22.09 6.85
CA ARG A 368 -7.93 20.78 7.35
C ARG A 368 -7.98 19.68 6.28
N ILE A 369 -8.93 19.76 5.36
CA ILE A 369 -8.99 18.85 4.20
C ILE A 369 -7.79 19.10 3.29
N ALA A 370 -7.53 20.37 2.94
CA ALA A 370 -6.41 20.78 2.12
C ALA A 370 -5.07 20.28 2.69
N GLU A 371 -4.83 20.54 3.98
CA GLU A 371 -3.63 20.09 4.68
C GLU A 371 -3.49 18.56 4.63
N TYR A 372 -4.59 17.82 4.80
CA TYR A 372 -4.56 16.37 4.72
C TYR A 372 -4.24 15.86 3.31
N LEU A 373 -4.88 16.43 2.28
CA LEU A 373 -4.67 16.07 0.88
C LEU A 373 -3.20 16.27 0.48
N GLU A 374 -2.64 17.46 0.77
CA GLU A 374 -1.25 17.79 0.49
C GLU A 374 -0.30 16.84 1.22
N ASN A 375 -0.47 16.66 2.53
CA ASN A 375 0.42 15.81 3.32
C ASN A 375 0.35 14.33 2.89
N HIS A 376 -0.85 13.80 2.60
CA HIS A 376 -1.01 12.40 2.18
C HIS A 376 -0.35 12.15 0.82
N ILE A 377 -0.66 12.99 -0.17
CA ILE A 377 -0.16 12.81 -1.52
C ILE A 377 1.34 13.05 -1.56
N GLN A 378 1.82 14.14 -0.95
CA GLN A 378 3.26 14.44 -0.92
C GLN A 378 4.06 13.36 -0.20
N ALA A 379 3.55 12.79 0.91
CA ALA A 379 4.21 11.68 1.59
C ALA A 379 4.34 10.44 0.68
N SER A 380 3.32 10.17 -0.14
CA SER A 380 3.36 9.10 -1.13
C SER A 380 4.44 9.41 -2.19
N LEU A 381 4.35 10.58 -2.83
CA LEU A 381 5.31 11.02 -3.86
C LEU A 381 6.78 10.99 -3.36
N ASP A 382 7.03 11.48 -2.15
CA ASP A 382 8.37 11.56 -1.57
C ASP A 382 8.99 10.19 -1.26
N SER A 383 8.17 9.18 -0.96
CA SER A 383 8.64 7.81 -0.71
C SER A 383 8.81 6.97 -1.99
N TYR A 384 8.29 7.49 -3.11
CA TYR A 384 8.55 7.12 -4.51
C TYR A 384 9.92 6.48 -4.77
N PRO A 385 10.98 7.33 -4.77
CA PRO A 385 12.34 6.91 -5.11
C PRO A 385 12.91 5.84 -4.18
N TYR A 386 12.61 5.92 -2.88
CA TYR A 386 13.05 4.91 -1.93
C TYR A 386 12.43 3.56 -2.23
N ALA A 387 11.14 3.51 -2.56
CA ALA A 387 10.46 2.26 -2.89
C ALA A 387 11.12 1.58 -4.10
N MET A 388 11.42 2.33 -5.16
CA MET A 388 12.12 1.79 -6.32
C MET A 388 13.53 1.27 -5.97
N TRP A 389 14.28 2.01 -5.15
CA TRP A 389 15.57 1.56 -4.65
C TRP A 389 15.46 0.29 -3.81
N ASP A 390 14.51 0.22 -2.86
CA ASP A 390 14.25 -0.95 -2.02
C ASP A 390 13.92 -2.17 -2.88
N LYS A 391 13.04 -2.02 -3.88
CA LYS A 391 12.72 -3.08 -4.83
C LYS A 391 13.97 -3.66 -5.46
N GLU A 392 14.86 -2.81 -5.98
CA GLU A 392 16.07 -3.24 -6.69
C GLU A 392 17.13 -3.85 -5.75
N HIS A 393 17.24 -3.36 -4.51
CA HIS A 393 18.37 -3.65 -3.64
C HIS A 393 18.06 -4.60 -2.49
N LEU A 394 16.82 -4.63 -1.97
CA LEU A 394 16.44 -5.35 -0.74
C LEU A 394 15.46 -6.51 -0.96
N GLY A 395 15.27 -6.96 -2.21
CA GLY A 395 14.58 -8.22 -2.51
C GLY A 395 13.24 -8.08 -3.22
N GLY A 396 12.89 -6.90 -3.72
CA GLY A 396 11.73 -6.72 -4.60
C GLY A 396 10.44 -6.31 -3.89
N SER A 397 10.18 -6.84 -2.69
CA SER A 397 8.94 -6.59 -1.96
C SER A 397 9.03 -5.47 -0.95
N THR A 398 8.70 -4.28 -1.40
CA THR A 398 8.77 -3.05 -0.61
C THR A 398 7.62 -2.98 0.41
N ALA A 399 7.87 -2.37 1.58
CA ALA A 399 6.84 -2.09 2.59
C ALA A 399 6.24 -0.68 2.48
N VAL A 400 6.60 0.01 1.38
CA VAL A 400 6.04 1.29 0.94
C VAL A 400 5.81 1.20 -0.56
N HIS A 401 4.73 1.81 -1.08
CA HIS A 401 4.43 1.81 -2.51
C HIS A 401 4.40 0.44 -3.20
N HIS A 402 4.04 -0.64 -2.48
CA HIS A 402 4.09 -2.00 -3.02
C HIS A 402 3.33 -2.17 -4.35
N LEU A 403 2.17 -1.51 -4.53
CA LEU A 403 1.42 -1.56 -5.79
C LEU A 403 2.17 -0.88 -6.95
N MET A 404 2.77 0.29 -6.71
CA MET A 404 3.51 1.02 -7.74
C MET A 404 4.84 0.33 -8.10
N THR A 405 5.51 -0.27 -7.13
CA THR A 405 6.77 -0.98 -7.37
C THR A 405 6.54 -2.32 -8.06
N SER A 406 5.37 -2.94 -7.91
CA SER A 406 5.01 -4.20 -8.56
C SER A 406 3.97 -4.05 -9.68
N LEU A 407 3.81 -2.85 -10.23
CA LEU A 407 2.76 -2.45 -11.19
C LEU A 407 2.46 -3.52 -12.27
N ASP A 408 1.26 -4.10 -12.20
CA ASP A 408 0.77 -5.10 -13.18
C ASP A 408 -0.73 -4.96 -13.51
N SER A 409 -1.44 -4.03 -12.87
CA SER A 409 -2.87 -3.82 -13.08
C SER A 409 -3.24 -2.34 -13.12
N LEU A 410 -4.40 -2.03 -13.73
CA LEU A 410 -4.96 -0.68 -13.68
C LEU A 410 -5.34 -0.26 -12.24
N ASP A 411 -5.73 -1.23 -11.39
CA ASP A 411 -6.09 -1.04 -9.98
C ASP A 411 -4.91 -0.48 -9.16
N ASP A 412 -3.67 -0.77 -9.57
CA ASP A 412 -2.46 -0.33 -8.87
C ASP A 412 -2.21 1.17 -9.00
N CYS A 413 -2.67 1.81 -10.08
CA CYS A 413 -2.16 3.12 -10.47
C CYS A 413 -3.23 4.15 -10.84
N GLY A 414 -4.23 3.79 -11.62
CA GLY A 414 -4.91 4.80 -12.43
C GLY A 414 -5.80 5.75 -11.62
N SER A 415 -6.61 5.24 -10.69
CA SER A 415 -7.45 6.12 -9.85
C SER A 415 -6.61 7.09 -9.01
N PHE A 416 -5.54 6.62 -8.35
CA PHE A 416 -4.73 7.48 -7.49
C PHE A 416 -3.94 8.51 -8.31
N ALA A 417 -3.32 8.11 -9.42
CA ALA A 417 -2.63 9.03 -10.33
C ALA A 417 -3.59 10.08 -10.91
N SER A 418 -4.83 9.67 -11.22
CA SER A 418 -5.87 10.58 -11.65
C SER A 418 -6.18 11.64 -10.58
N THR A 419 -6.24 11.22 -9.32
CA THR A 419 -6.45 12.12 -8.18
C THR A 419 -5.28 13.05 -7.93
N VAL A 420 -4.03 12.61 -8.11
CA VAL A 420 -2.85 13.50 -8.04
C VAL A 420 -3.00 14.67 -9.02
N LEU A 421 -3.39 14.39 -10.27
CA LEU A 421 -3.63 15.44 -11.28
C LEU A 421 -4.85 16.32 -10.96
N GLU A 422 -5.85 15.80 -10.25
CA GLU A 422 -7.02 16.56 -9.85
C GLU A 422 -6.73 17.50 -8.69
N VAL A 423 -6.06 17.02 -7.65
CA VAL A 423 -5.67 17.79 -6.46
C VAL A 423 -4.60 18.82 -6.82
N GLY A 424 -3.66 18.49 -7.70
CA GLY A 424 -2.63 19.41 -8.19
C GLY A 424 -3.17 20.63 -8.97
N LYS A 425 -4.49 20.73 -9.21
CA LYS A 425 -5.11 21.95 -9.75
C LYS A 425 -5.25 23.06 -8.72
N ASP A 426 -5.46 22.68 -7.46
CA ASP A 426 -5.74 23.61 -6.36
C ASP A 426 -4.60 23.67 -5.34
N HIS A 427 -3.76 22.64 -5.29
CA HIS A 427 -2.69 22.48 -4.30
C HIS A 427 -1.30 22.38 -4.94
N GLU A 428 -0.29 22.81 -4.20
CA GLU A 428 1.11 22.71 -4.62
C GLU A 428 1.66 21.32 -4.28
N LEU A 429 1.82 20.48 -5.30
CA LEU A 429 2.44 19.15 -5.21
C LEU A 429 3.77 19.17 -5.96
N HIS A 430 4.78 18.48 -5.44
CA HIS A 430 6.12 18.45 -6.02
C HIS A 430 6.58 17.03 -6.37
N GLY A 431 7.27 16.90 -7.52
CA GLY A 431 7.93 15.65 -7.91
C GLY A 431 6.97 14.56 -8.37
N PHE A 432 5.75 14.90 -8.82
CA PHE A 432 4.78 13.94 -9.33
C PHE A 432 5.00 13.57 -10.80
N GLU A 433 5.84 14.31 -11.52
CA GLU A 433 6.02 14.15 -12.96
C GLU A 433 6.50 12.74 -13.32
N GLU A 434 7.51 12.23 -12.61
CA GLU A 434 8.05 10.89 -12.86
C GLU A 434 6.99 9.80 -12.67
N ILE A 435 6.26 9.83 -11.55
CA ILE A 435 5.28 8.80 -11.25
C ILE A 435 4.08 8.87 -12.21
N ILE A 436 3.65 10.06 -12.61
CA ILE A 436 2.58 10.22 -13.61
C ILE A 436 3.00 9.66 -14.97
N GLU A 437 4.24 9.87 -15.39
CA GLU A 437 4.77 9.30 -16.64
C GLU A 437 4.92 7.77 -16.58
N VAL A 438 5.29 7.22 -15.42
CA VAL A 438 5.29 5.76 -15.19
C VAL A 438 3.88 5.19 -15.36
N VAL A 439 2.88 5.82 -14.73
CA VAL A 439 1.48 5.39 -14.85
C VAL A 439 0.96 5.53 -16.28
N HIS A 440 1.28 6.63 -16.97
CA HIS A 440 0.91 6.80 -18.38
C HIS A 440 1.53 5.74 -19.29
N THR A 441 2.83 5.50 -19.12
CA THR A 441 3.55 4.48 -19.88
C THR A 441 2.93 3.11 -19.64
N TYR A 442 2.62 2.78 -18.38
CA TYR A 442 1.96 1.53 -18.05
C TYR A 442 0.61 1.39 -18.74
N ILE A 443 -0.32 2.31 -18.53
CA ILE A 443 -1.69 2.24 -19.08
C ILE A 443 -1.67 2.27 -20.62
N SER A 444 -0.84 3.12 -21.22
CA SER A 444 -0.84 3.33 -22.67
C SER A 444 -0.08 2.25 -23.45
N LYS A 445 0.97 1.65 -22.86
CA LYS A 445 1.91 0.79 -23.60
C LYS A 445 2.09 -0.61 -23.03
N ILE A 446 1.85 -0.82 -21.72
CA ILE A 446 2.14 -2.08 -21.04
C ILE A 446 0.86 -2.87 -20.74
N GLN A 447 -0.20 -2.19 -20.28
CA GLN A 447 -1.49 -2.82 -19.95
C GLN A 447 -1.95 -3.70 -21.13
N PRO A 448 -2.24 -5.00 -20.88
CA PRO A 448 -2.70 -5.89 -21.93
C PRO A 448 -3.96 -5.41 -22.65
N ARG A 449 -3.98 -5.62 -23.96
CA ARG A 449 -5.08 -5.23 -24.84
C ARG A 449 -5.48 -6.37 -25.76
N LEU A 450 -6.78 -6.44 -26.06
CA LEU A 450 -7.31 -7.24 -27.15
C LEU A 450 -6.83 -6.69 -28.50
N SER A 451 -7.05 -7.45 -29.58
CA SER A 451 -6.67 -7.05 -30.94
C SER A 451 -7.33 -5.75 -31.43
N ASP A 452 -8.46 -5.35 -30.83
CA ASP A 452 -9.15 -4.10 -31.12
C ASP A 452 -8.70 -2.91 -30.22
N GLY A 453 -7.70 -3.12 -29.37
CA GLY A 453 -7.12 -2.09 -28.49
C GLY A 453 -7.79 -1.97 -27.12
N THR A 454 -8.85 -2.74 -26.85
CA THR A 454 -9.57 -2.71 -25.57
C THR A 454 -8.75 -3.36 -24.46
N PHE A 455 -8.71 -2.75 -23.28
CA PHE A 455 -8.03 -3.31 -22.11
C PHE A 455 -8.64 -4.64 -21.65
N PHE A 456 -7.77 -5.53 -21.18
CA PHE A 456 -8.17 -6.73 -20.44
C PHE A 456 -7.06 -7.13 -19.46
N ARG A 457 -7.33 -8.11 -18.59
CA ARG A 457 -6.46 -8.58 -17.51
C ARG A 457 -5.82 -9.94 -17.89
N THR A 458 -4.51 -10.02 -17.81
CA THR A 458 -3.69 -11.25 -17.99
C THR A 458 -2.29 -11.01 -17.43
N GLY A 459 -1.61 -12.06 -16.98
CA GLY A 459 -0.23 -11.98 -16.48
C GLY A 459 -0.10 -11.26 -15.14
N LEU A 460 -1.17 -11.25 -14.32
CA LEU A 460 -1.15 -10.60 -13.01
C LEU A 460 -0.50 -11.49 -11.95
N MET A 461 0.01 -10.89 -10.88
CA MET A 461 0.49 -11.59 -9.68
C MET A 461 -0.63 -12.30 -8.88
N HIS A 462 -1.89 -12.14 -9.30
CA HIS A 462 -3.06 -12.82 -8.75
C HIS A 462 -3.76 -13.66 -9.82
N GLU A 463 -3.89 -14.96 -9.57
CA GLU A 463 -4.31 -15.96 -10.58
C GLU A 463 -5.80 -15.88 -10.97
N PHE A 464 -6.68 -15.31 -10.13
CA PHE A 464 -8.13 -15.31 -10.37
C PHE A 464 -8.60 -14.20 -11.34
N HIS A 465 -7.69 -13.39 -11.89
CA HIS A 465 -8.01 -12.35 -12.89
C HIS A 465 -7.56 -12.72 -14.31
N GLU A 466 -6.92 -13.88 -14.47
CA GLU A 466 -6.28 -14.26 -15.72
C GLU A 466 -7.28 -14.35 -16.87
N ASN A 467 -6.96 -13.73 -18.01
CA ASN A 467 -7.78 -13.70 -19.23
C ASN A 467 -9.22 -13.21 -19.00
N THR A 468 -9.40 -12.10 -18.29
CA THR A 468 -10.72 -11.51 -18.02
C THR A 468 -10.80 -10.01 -18.36
N MET A 469 -12.00 -9.47 -18.57
CA MET A 469 -12.26 -8.03 -18.71
C MET A 469 -13.30 -7.61 -17.67
N TRP A 470 -13.00 -6.56 -16.91
CA TRP A 470 -13.82 -6.12 -15.77
C TRP A 470 -14.35 -4.73 -16.03
N VAL A 471 -15.66 -4.50 -15.90
CA VAL A 471 -16.25 -3.19 -16.14
C VAL A 471 -15.59 -2.06 -15.31
N ASP A 472 -15.07 -2.41 -14.13
CA ASP A 472 -14.31 -1.56 -13.22
C ASP A 472 -13.09 -0.90 -13.89
N ASP A 473 -12.45 -1.56 -14.87
CA ASP A 473 -11.28 -1.06 -15.60
C ASP A 473 -11.56 0.23 -16.36
N LEU A 474 -12.84 0.56 -16.63
CA LEU A 474 -13.23 1.88 -17.13
C LEU A 474 -12.89 2.98 -16.12
N TYR A 475 -13.17 2.79 -14.83
CA TYR A 475 -12.80 3.75 -13.78
C TYR A 475 -11.30 3.74 -13.48
N MET A 476 -10.67 2.58 -13.56
CA MET A 476 -9.23 2.47 -13.28
C MET A 476 -8.37 3.07 -14.40
N SER A 477 -8.92 3.37 -15.58
CA SER A 477 -8.16 3.93 -16.70
C SER A 477 -8.67 5.29 -17.18
N VAL A 478 -9.97 5.45 -17.44
CA VAL A 478 -10.52 6.61 -18.14
C VAL A 478 -10.28 7.93 -17.40
N PRO A 479 -10.58 8.07 -16.10
CA PRO A 479 -10.31 9.31 -15.36
C PRO A 479 -8.84 9.74 -15.41
N PHE A 480 -7.91 8.77 -15.38
CA PHE A 480 -6.49 9.09 -15.53
C PHE A 480 -6.18 9.56 -16.94
N LEU A 481 -6.56 8.79 -17.97
CA LEU A 481 -6.28 9.11 -19.37
C LEU A 481 -6.82 10.49 -19.78
N ILE A 482 -8.01 10.87 -19.31
CA ILE A 482 -8.57 12.20 -19.61
C ILE A 482 -7.82 13.31 -18.88
N ARG A 483 -7.45 13.14 -17.60
CA ARG A 483 -6.70 14.16 -16.86
C ARG A 483 -5.28 14.29 -17.41
N TYR A 484 -4.65 13.18 -17.76
CA TYR A 484 -3.35 13.15 -18.42
C TYR A 484 -3.40 13.84 -19.79
N SER A 485 -4.46 13.62 -20.58
CA SER A 485 -4.61 14.29 -21.89
C SER A 485 -4.60 15.81 -21.77
N ILE A 486 -5.17 16.35 -20.69
CA ILE A 486 -5.19 17.78 -20.41
C ILE A 486 -3.81 18.23 -19.89
N TYR A 487 -3.24 17.50 -18.94
CA TYR A 487 -1.94 17.78 -18.34
C TYR A 487 -0.81 17.81 -19.38
N ALA A 488 -0.71 16.78 -20.21
CA ALA A 488 0.32 16.62 -21.22
C ALA A 488 -0.03 17.27 -22.58
N ASN A 489 -1.24 17.84 -22.72
CA ASN A 489 -1.81 18.29 -23.99
C ASN A 489 -1.73 17.20 -25.08
N ASP A 490 -2.12 15.98 -24.70
CA ASP A 490 -2.05 14.77 -25.52
C ASP A 490 -3.44 14.27 -25.93
N ASN A 491 -3.80 14.49 -27.20
CA ASN A 491 -5.09 14.01 -27.72
C ASN A 491 -5.17 12.48 -27.87
N SER A 492 -4.04 11.75 -27.87
CA SER A 492 -4.06 10.29 -28.03
C SER A 492 -4.63 9.59 -26.80
N SER A 493 -4.28 10.05 -25.59
CA SER A 493 -4.86 9.54 -24.34
C SER A 493 -6.38 9.78 -24.26
N LEU A 494 -6.87 10.93 -24.76
CA LEU A 494 -8.30 11.20 -24.85
C LEU A 494 -9.01 10.24 -25.82
N GLU A 495 -8.44 9.98 -27.00
CA GLU A 495 -8.99 9.02 -27.95
C GLU A 495 -9.00 7.59 -27.42
N ASP A 496 -7.96 7.19 -26.69
CA ASP A 496 -7.89 5.88 -26.04
C ASP A 496 -9.02 5.71 -25.02
N ALA A 497 -9.18 6.70 -24.12
CA ALA A 497 -10.28 6.72 -23.14
C ALA A 497 -11.67 6.57 -23.79
N ILE A 498 -11.90 7.23 -24.94
CA ILE A 498 -13.14 7.12 -25.70
C ILE A 498 -13.31 5.71 -26.29
N ASN A 499 -12.26 5.13 -26.84
CA ASN A 499 -12.32 3.81 -27.47
C ASN A 499 -12.56 2.70 -26.45
N GLN A 500 -12.07 2.84 -25.20
CA GLN A 500 -12.34 1.88 -24.14
C GLN A 500 -13.85 1.69 -23.92
N PHE A 501 -14.67 2.75 -23.86
CA PHE A 501 -16.13 2.58 -23.70
C PHE A 501 -16.77 1.73 -24.81
N PHE A 502 -16.37 1.93 -26.06
CA PHE A 502 -16.90 1.14 -27.18
C PHE A 502 -16.41 -0.31 -27.14
N GLY A 503 -15.15 -0.53 -26.75
CA GLY A 503 -14.56 -1.85 -26.57
C GLY A 503 -15.24 -2.65 -25.46
N PHE A 504 -15.36 -2.06 -24.27
CA PHE A 504 -16.02 -2.71 -23.13
C PHE A 504 -17.50 -2.99 -23.40
N ALA A 505 -18.22 -2.08 -24.06
CA ALA A 505 -19.62 -2.28 -24.41
C ALA A 505 -19.83 -3.51 -25.31
N LYS A 506 -18.89 -3.82 -26.22
CA LYS A 506 -18.97 -4.99 -27.11
C LYS A 506 -19.05 -6.32 -26.35
N TYR A 507 -18.39 -6.42 -25.18
CA TYR A 507 -18.31 -7.65 -24.41
C TYR A 507 -19.24 -7.68 -23.19
N LEU A 508 -19.49 -6.51 -22.59
CA LEU A 508 -20.15 -6.42 -21.29
C LEU A 508 -21.53 -5.79 -21.34
N TYR A 509 -21.89 -5.02 -22.36
CA TYR A 509 -23.20 -4.36 -22.39
C TYR A 509 -24.33 -5.38 -22.59
N MET A 510 -25.30 -5.34 -21.69
CA MET A 510 -26.50 -6.17 -21.70
C MET A 510 -27.65 -5.32 -22.23
N GLU A 511 -28.00 -5.54 -23.50
CA GLU A 511 -28.87 -4.63 -24.27
C GLU A 511 -30.30 -4.54 -23.71
N ASP A 512 -30.86 -5.68 -23.27
CA ASP A 512 -32.22 -5.75 -22.72
C ASP A 512 -32.32 -5.06 -21.35
N GLU A 513 -31.29 -5.21 -20.52
CA GLU A 513 -31.19 -4.60 -19.20
C GLU A 513 -30.74 -3.14 -19.26
N GLN A 514 -30.09 -2.72 -20.36
CA GLN A 514 -29.36 -1.46 -20.49
C GLN A 514 -28.34 -1.23 -19.36
N LEU A 515 -27.67 -2.31 -18.96
CA LEU A 515 -26.66 -2.36 -17.90
C LEU A 515 -25.40 -3.07 -18.40
N MET A 516 -24.36 -3.10 -17.59
CA MET A 516 -23.11 -3.81 -17.87
C MET A 516 -23.05 -5.10 -17.04
N SER A 517 -22.65 -6.20 -17.67
CA SER A 517 -22.13 -7.37 -16.98
C SER A 517 -20.85 -6.98 -16.24
N HIS A 518 -20.63 -7.51 -15.05
CA HIS A 518 -19.43 -7.20 -14.27
C HIS A 518 -18.15 -7.66 -14.98
N VAL A 519 -18.10 -8.92 -15.43
CA VAL A 519 -16.89 -9.53 -16.02
C VAL A 519 -17.21 -10.28 -17.31
N TYR A 520 -16.24 -10.28 -18.23
CA TYR A 520 -16.14 -11.22 -19.34
C TYR A 520 -14.95 -12.15 -19.10
N ASP A 521 -15.20 -13.46 -19.11
CA ASP A 521 -14.19 -14.52 -18.98
C ASP A 521 -13.85 -15.03 -20.39
N PHE A 522 -12.62 -14.76 -20.86
CA PHE A 522 -12.20 -15.17 -22.20
C PHE A 522 -11.83 -16.65 -22.29
N GLU A 523 -11.48 -17.30 -21.18
CA GLU A 523 -11.20 -18.74 -21.18
C GLU A 523 -12.48 -19.55 -21.40
N ARG A 524 -13.56 -19.10 -20.78
CA ARG A 524 -14.90 -19.69 -20.94
C ARG A 524 -15.68 -19.07 -22.10
N ASN A 525 -15.22 -17.93 -22.60
CA ASN A 525 -15.87 -17.13 -23.63
C ASN A 525 -17.33 -16.76 -23.24
N ILE A 526 -17.51 -16.25 -22.02
CA ILE A 526 -18.81 -15.84 -21.47
C ILE A 526 -18.73 -14.53 -20.70
N ALA A 527 -19.76 -13.71 -20.81
CA ALA A 527 -20.05 -12.66 -19.82
C ALA A 527 -20.70 -13.29 -18.58
N THR A 528 -20.42 -12.79 -17.38
CA THR A 528 -21.08 -13.28 -16.17
C THR A 528 -22.58 -13.01 -16.16
N GLY A 529 -23.04 -11.99 -16.90
CA GLY A 529 -24.46 -11.63 -17.00
C GLY A 529 -25.03 -11.07 -15.71
N ILE A 530 -24.17 -10.53 -14.84
CA ILE A 530 -24.54 -10.01 -13.53
C ILE A 530 -24.32 -8.50 -13.50
N PRO A 531 -25.38 -7.69 -13.38
CA PRO A 531 -25.27 -6.25 -13.20
C PRO A 531 -24.90 -5.93 -11.75
N TRP A 532 -23.65 -6.19 -11.39
CA TRP A 532 -23.13 -5.82 -10.08
C TRP A 532 -23.12 -4.29 -9.94
N GLY A 533 -23.69 -3.80 -8.84
CA GLY A 533 -23.96 -2.37 -8.61
C GLY A 533 -22.72 -1.51 -8.74
N ARG A 534 -21.64 -1.81 -8.00
CA ARG A 534 -20.43 -0.97 -8.04
C ARG A 534 -19.75 -0.99 -9.42
N GLY A 535 -19.59 -2.13 -10.06
CA GLY A 535 -19.00 -2.20 -11.40
C GLY A 535 -19.79 -1.36 -12.43
N ASN A 536 -21.13 -1.45 -12.38
CA ASN A 536 -21.98 -0.60 -13.21
C ASN A 536 -21.85 0.89 -12.85
N GLY A 537 -21.72 1.19 -11.55
CA GLY A 537 -21.51 2.54 -11.06
C GLY A 537 -20.23 3.13 -11.63
N TRP A 538 -19.14 2.36 -11.66
CA TRP A 538 -17.86 2.78 -12.21
C TRP A 538 -17.95 3.08 -13.71
N ALA A 539 -18.66 2.26 -14.49
CA ALA A 539 -18.92 2.57 -15.90
C ALA A 539 -19.68 3.89 -16.06
N LEU A 540 -20.79 4.06 -15.34
CA LEU A 540 -21.64 5.24 -15.46
C LEU A 540 -20.93 6.52 -14.98
N PHE A 541 -20.25 6.45 -13.84
CA PHE A 541 -19.49 7.55 -13.27
C PHE A 541 -18.34 7.97 -14.18
N SER A 542 -17.54 7.02 -14.68
CA SER A 542 -16.41 7.31 -15.56
C SER A 542 -16.85 7.87 -16.92
N LEU A 543 -18.01 7.44 -17.42
CA LEU A 543 -18.58 8.00 -18.64
C LEU A 543 -19.00 9.46 -18.43
N SER A 544 -19.51 9.79 -17.24
CA SER A 544 -19.78 11.18 -16.87
C SER A 544 -18.48 12.01 -16.79
N GLU A 545 -17.40 11.48 -16.21
CA GLU A 545 -16.07 12.14 -16.18
C GLU A 545 -15.57 12.45 -17.60
N LEU A 546 -15.61 11.46 -18.49
CA LEU A 546 -15.21 11.64 -19.89
C LEU A 546 -16.06 12.72 -20.60
N LEU A 547 -17.39 12.69 -20.43
CA LEU A 547 -18.29 13.64 -21.09
C LEU A 547 -18.13 15.08 -20.61
N MET A 548 -17.66 15.31 -19.38
CA MET A 548 -17.38 16.66 -18.86
C MET A 548 -16.22 17.36 -19.60
N VAL A 549 -15.24 16.59 -20.09
CA VAL A 549 -14.04 17.14 -20.74
C VAL A 549 -14.02 16.93 -22.26
N LEU A 550 -14.87 16.06 -22.78
CA LEU A 550 -14.93 15.76 -24.21
C LEU A 550 -15.41 16.98 -25.03
N PRO A 551 -14.67 17.45 -26.05
CA PRO A 551 -15.06 18.59 -26.86
C PRO A 551 -16.45 18.43 -27.48
N GLU A 552 -17.25 19.50 -27.48
CA GLU A 552 -18.64 19.46 -27.96
C GLU A 552 -18.77 18.99 -29.42
N ASN A 553 -17.80 19.34 -30.25
CA ASN A 553 -17.72 18.99 -31.67
C ASN A 553 -17.06 17.63 -31.94
N HIS A 554 -16.66 16.88 -30.90
CA HIS A 554 -16.00 15.59 -31.08
C HIS A 554 -16.94 14.57 -31.76
N PRO A 555 -16.50 13.88 -32.84
CA PRO A 555 -17.39 13.06 -33.67
C PRO A 555 -18.05 11.89 -32.92
N LYS A 556 -17.42 11.40 -31.84
CA LYS A 556 -17.95 10.29 -31.02
C LYS A 556 -18.84 10.75 -29.86
N ARG A 557 -18.93 12.06 -29.57
CA ARG A 557 -19.64 12.59 -28.39
C ARG A 557 -21.11 12.23 -28.36
N LYS A 558 -21.81 12.34 -29.49
CA LYS A 558 -23.24 11.99 -29.57
C LYS A 558 -23.50 10.52 -29.23
N LYS A 559 -22.61 9.61 -29.67
CA LYS A 559 -22.72 8.17 -29.37
C LYS A 559 -22.48 7.90 -27.88
N LEU A 560 -21.49 8.55 -27.28
CA LEU A 560 -21.21 8.43 -25.84
C LEU A 560 -22.37 8.99 -25.00
N ILE A 561 -22.98 10.11 -25.37
CA ILE A 561 -24.18 10.63 -24.70
C ILE A 561 -25.35 9.65 -24.83
N THR A 562 -25.52 9.03 -26.01
CA THR A 562 -26.57 8.01 -26.21
C THR A 562 -26.33 6.81 -25.28
N PHE A 563 -25.08 6.37 -25.16
CA PHE A 563 -24.71 5.27 -24.28
C PHE A 563 -24.90 5.64 -22.80
N PHE A 564 -24.50 6.84 -22.40
CA PHE A 564 -24.71 7.39 -21.07
C PHE A 564 -26.19 7.42 -20.69
N ARG A 565 -27.06 7.91 -21.58
CA ARG A 565 -28.51 7.88 -21.38
C ARG A 565 -29.05 6.46 -21.19
N SER A 566 -28.56 5.52 -21.99
CA SER A 566 -28.98 4.11 -21.90
C SER A 566 -28.63 3.51 -20.53
N LEU A 567 -27.38 3.68 -20.08
CA LEU A 567 -26.95 3.23 -18.75
C LEU A 567 -27.73 3.93 -17.64
N SER A 568 -27.94 5.25 -17.74
CA SER A 568 -28.72 5.99 -16.75
C SER A 568 -30.16 5.51 -16.66
N GLU A 569 -30.79 5.17 -17.79
CA GLU A 569 -32.14 4.61 -17.85
C GLU A 569 -32.20 3.22 -17.21
N GLY A 570 -31.23 2.36 -17.52
CA GLY A 570 -31.06 1.04 -16.91
C GLY A 570 -30.92 1.12 -15.39
N PHE A 571 -30.07 2.03 -14.90
CA PHE A 571 -29.97 2.32 -13.48
C PHE A 571 -31.31 2.76 -12.90
N LEU A 572 -31.88 3.85 -13.41
CA LEU A 572 -33.06 4.50 -12.83
C LEU A 572 -34.25 3.54 -12.67
N ARG A 573 -34.42 2.56 -13.58
CA ARG A 573 -35.44 1.50 -13.45
C ARG A 573 -35.34 0.67 -12.18
N HIS A 574 -34.16 0.55 -11.60
CA HIS A 574 -33.87 -0.26 -10.43
C HIS A 574 -33.69 0.55 -9.14
N GLN A 575 -33.96 1.86 -9.17
CA GLN A 575 -33.98 2.66 -7.94
C GLN A 575 -35.14 2.24 -7.04
N ASP A 576 -34.86 1.97 -5.77
CA ASP A 576 -35.88 1.55 -4.83
C ASP A 576 -36.66 2.72 -4.21
N GLU A 577 -37.69 2.40 -3.41
CA GLU A 577 -38.57 3.39 -2.77
C GLU A 577 -37.83 4.31 -1.77
N GLU A 578 -36.69 3.88 -1.26
CA GLU A 578 -35.84 4.63 -0.34
C GLU A 578 -34.76 5.44 -1.10
N GLY A 579 -34.77 5.40 -2.44
CA GLY A 579 -33.84 6.08 -3.32
C GLY A 579 -32.51 5.36 -3.55
N MET A 580 -32.31 4.20 -2.94
CA MET A 580 -31.07 3.43 -3.02
C MET A 580 -31.08 2.48 -4.22
N PHE A 581 -29.90 2.01 -4.59
CA PHE A 581 -29.72 0.90 -5.51
C PHE A 581 -29.20 -0.33 -4.76
N HIS A 582 -29.42 -1.49 -5.33
CA HIS A 582 -29.08 -2.76 -4.72
C HIS A 582 -27.75 -3.32 -5.24
N GLN A 583 -27.07 -4.12 -4.40
CA GLN A 583 -25.79 -4.76 -4.70
C GLN A 583 -25.78 -5.49 -6.05
N VAL A 584 -26.87 -6.18 -6.38
CA VAL A 584 -27.16 -6.65 -7.74
C VAL A 584 -28.36 -5.86 -8.22
N LEU A 585 -28.17 -5.00 -9.22
CA LEU A 585 -29.12 -3.92 -9.56
C LEU A 585 -30.52 -4.46 -9.85
N ASP A 586 -30.61 -5.54 -10.62
CA ASP A 586 -31.88 -6.16 -11.02
C ASP A 586 -32.40 -7.20 -10.02
N MET A 587 -31.87 -7.22 -8.78
CA MET A 587 -32.27 -8.13 -7.71
C MET A 587 -32.50 -7.34 -6.41
N HIS A 588 -33.73 -6.81 -6.26
CA HIS A 588 -34.15 -6.05 -5.07
C HIS A 588 -34.07 -6.83 -3.73
N SER A 589 -33.94 -8.15 -3.77
CA SER A 589 -33.70 -8.97 -2.57
C SER A 589 -32.25 -8.95 -2.09
N SER A 590 -31.31 -8.48 -2.92
CA SER A 590 -29.95 -8.16 -2.49
C SER A 590 -29.95 -6.88 -1.66
N TYR A 591 -28.94 -6.68 -0.81
CA TYR A 591 -28.91 -5.53 0.10
C TYR A 591 -28.69 -4.21 -0.64
N GLN A 592 -29.17 -3.10 -0.09
CA GLN A 592 -28.92 -1.74 -0.58
C GLN A 592 -27.42 -1.42 -0.48
N GLU A 593 -26.81 -0.94 -1.57
CA GLU A 593 -25.37 -0.70 -1.64
C GLU A 593 -25.06 0.78 -1.89
N SER A 594 -24.23 1.35 -1.02
CA SER A 594 -24.05 2.80 -0.93
C SER A 594 -23.14 3.37 -2.02
N SER A 595 -22.10 2.64 -2.45
CA SER A 595 -21.14 3.17 -3.44
C SER A 595 -21.76 3.31 -4.83
N CYS A 596 -22.52 2.31 -5.29
CA CYS A 596 -23.24 2.36 -6.57
C CYS A 596 -24.35 3.41 -6.57
N THR A 597 -25.03 3.58 -5.43
CA THR A 597 -26.04 4.62 -5.26
C THR A 597 -25.43 6.01 -5.42
N ALA A 598 -24.26 6.23 -4.80
CA ALA A 598 -23.53 7.49 -4.91
C ALA A 598 -23.06 7.78 -6.35
N MET A 599 -22.53 6.78 -7.05
CA MET A 599 -22.11 6.93 -8.45
C MET A 599 -23.28 7.28 -9.38
N ALA A 600 -24.44 6.65 -9.19
CA ALA A 600 -25.65 6.97 -9.93
C ALA A 600 -26.08 8.43 -9.67
N ALA A 601 -26.08 8.88 -8.41
CA ALA A 601 -26.38 10.26 -8.05
C ALA A 601 -25.44 11.27 -8.74
N CYS A 602 -24.12 11.04 -8.66
CA CYS A 602 -23.13 11.89 -9.35
C CYS A 602 -23.40 12.00 -10.84
N ALA A 603 -23.59 10.85 -11.51
CA ALA A 603 -23.83 10.81 -12.95
C ALA A 603 -25.16 11.50 -13.31
N PHE A 604 -26.24 11.23 -12.57
CA PHE A 604 -27.53 11.86 -12.79
C PHE A 604 -27.44 13.38 -12.66
N SER A 605 -26.81 13.89 -11.61
CA SER A 605 -26.60 15.33 -11.42
C SER A 605 -25.84 15.96 -12.60
N ARG A 606 -24.71 15.37 -13.00
CA ARG A 606 -23.91 15.86 -14.14
C ARG A 606 -24.71 15.83 -15.44
N GLY A 607 -25.45 14.76 -15.70
CA GLY A 607 -26.31 14.66 -16.89
C GLY A 607 -27.41 15.71 -16.94
N VAL A 608 -27.98 16.09 -15.79
CA VAL A 608 -28.96 17.19 -15.69
C VAL A 608 -28.27 18.55 -15.92
N ARG A 609 -27.21 18.84 -15.17
CA ARG A 609 -26.47 20.12 -15.24
C ARG A 609 -25.91 20.42 -16.62
N HIS A 610 -25.42 19.41 -17.32
CA HIS A 610 -24.84 19.54 -18.66
C HIS A 610 -25.82 19.24 -19.79
N GLN A 611 -27.12 19.14 -19.49
CA GLN A 611 -28.19 18.97 -20.48
C GLN A 611 -28.00 17.73 -21.37
N TRP A 612 -27.47 16.65 -20.81
CA TRP A 612 -27.30 15.40 -21.53
C TRP A 612 -28.60 14.62 -21.65
N TYR A 613 -29.61 14.84 -20.80
CA TYR A 613 -30.90 14.15 -20.89
C TYR A 613 -31.91 14.89 -21.76
N GLU A 614 -32.72 14.14 -22.52
CA GLU A 614 -33.86 14.71 -23.26
C GLU A 614 -35.01 15.09 -22.32
N ASN A 615 -35.26 14.24 -21.32
CA ASN A 615 -36.16 14.51 -20.21
C ASN A 615 -35.35 14.47 -18.90
N PRO A 616 -34.89 15.62 -18.37
CA PRO A 616 -33.99 15.67 -17.21
C PRO A 616 -34.68 15.40 -15.87
N GLU A 617 -36.00 15.60 -15.77
CA GLU A 617 -36.71 15.58 -14.47
C GLU A 617 -36.63 14.24 -13.72
N PRO A 618 -36.83 13.07 -14.37
CA PRO A 618 -36.70 11.78 -13.68
C PRO A 618 -35.31 11.55 -13.09
N TYR A 619 -34.27 12.05 -13.76
CA TYR A 619 -32.88 11.92 -13.29
C TYR A 619 -32.55 12.93 -12.18
N ARG A 620 -33.12 14.14 -12.24
CA ARG A 620 -33.06 15.10 -11.13
C ARG A 620 -33.69 14.50 -9.88
N GLU A 621 -34.93 14.00 -9.98
CA GLU A 621 -35.62 13.35 -8.87
C GLU A 621 -34.83 12.11 -8.38
N GLY A 622 -34.30 11.32 -9.30
CA GLY A 622 -33.49 10.14 -8.97
C GLY A 622 -32.23 10.51 -8.19
N CYS A 623 -31.53 11.58 -8.58
CA CYS A 623 -30.38 12.10 -7.84
C CYS A 623 -30.76 12.55 -6.43
N VAL A 624 -31.82 13.36 -6.29
CA VAL A 624 -32.29 13.86 -4.98
C VAL A 624 -32.65 12.69 -4.06
N LYS A 625 -33.41 11.71 -4.56
CA LYS A 625 -33.77 10.50 -3.81
C LYS A 625 -32.55 9.68 -3.41
N ALA A 626 -31.56 9.54 -4.29
CA ALA A 626 -30.32 8.82 -3.99
C ALA A 626 -29.52 9.53 -2.87
N CYS A 627 -29.35 10.84 -2.94
CA CYS A 627 -28.70 11.62 -1.88
C CYS A 627 -29.45 11.52 -0.54
N ASP A 628 -30.79 11.59 -0.56
CA ASP A 628 -31.60 11.41 0.64
C ASP A 628 -31.53 9.99 1.22
N GLY A 629 -31.52 8.97 0.35
CA GLY A 629 -31.30 7.58 0.70
C GLY A 629 -29.95 7.37 1.39
N LEU A 630 -28.87 7.89 0.79
CA LEU A 630 -27.51 7.83 1.35
C LEU A 630 -27.45 8.49 2.72
N LYS A 631 -27.95 9.72 2.86
CA LYS A 631 -28.01 10.41 4.16
C LYS A 631 -28.81 9.62 5.18
N LYS A 632 -29.89 8.93 4.79
CA LYS A 632 -30.74 8.16 5.70
C LYS A 632 -30.14 6.81 6.10
N LYS A 633 -29.46 6.12 5.17
CA LYS A 633 -29.08 4.69 5.29
C LYS A 633 -27.59 4.45 5.41
N ALA A 634 -26.77 5.25 4.73
CA ALA A 634 -25.34 5.05 4.64
C ALA A 634 -24.57 5.85 5.69
N ILE A 635 -25.12 6.95 6.20
CA ILE A 635 -24.38 7.88 7.09
C ILE A 635 -25.08 7.96 8.45
N ASP A 636 -24.36 7.57 9.50
CA ASP A 636 -24.83 7.70 10.88
C ASP A 636 -24.41 9.03 11.53
N GLY A 637 -24.80 9.22 12.80
CA GLY A 637 -24.57 10.47 13.52
C GLY A 637 -23.11 10.73 13.89
N ASP A 638 -22.26 9.71 13.86
CA ASP A 638 -20.83 9.81 14.17
C ASP A 638 -19.99 9.93 12.88
N GLY A 639 -20.65 10.04 11.72
CA GLY A 639 -20.02 10.17 10.41
C GLY A 639 -19.54 8.85 9.80
N HIS A 640 -19.91 7.70 10.38
CA HIS A 640 -19.55 6.42 9.77
C HIS A 640 -20.27 6.21 8.45
N VAL A 641 -19.60 5.50 7.55
CA VAL A 641 -20.14 5.09 6.25
C VAL A 641 -20.47 3.60 6.27
N HIS A 642 -21.75 3.29 6.02
CA HIS A 642 -22.34 1.95 6.01
C HIS A 642 -22.73 1.52 4.59
N GLY A 643 -22.93 0.21 4.41
CA GLY A 643 -23.50 -0.34 3.18
C GLY A 643 -22.56 -0.33 1.96
N VAL A 644 -21.26 -0.15 2.18
CA VAL A 644 -20.25 -0.19 1.11
C VAL A 644 -19.68 -1.60 1.02
N CYS A 645 -19.82 -2.26 -0.13
CA CYS A 645 -19.31 -3.62 -0.28
C CYS A 645 -17.77 -3.67 -0.33
N ARG A 646 -17.15 -4.68 0.29
CA ARG A 646 -15.68 -4.83 0.24
C ARG A 646 -15.18 -5.10 -1.19
N GLY A 647 -13.86 -5.04 -1.41
CA GLY A 647 -13.23 -5.47 -2.67
C GLY A 647 -13.71 -6.86 -3.11
N SER A 648 -13.95 -7.03 -4.41
CA SER A 648 -14.60 -8.22 -4.98
C SER A 648 -13.63 -9.03 -5.83
N GLU A 649 -13.76 -10.35 -5.78
CA GLU A 649 -13.39 -11.24 -6.89
C GLU A 649 -14.51 -11.21 -7.96
N PHE A 650 -14.66 -12.27 -8.75
CA PHE A 650 -15.83 -12.41 -9.64
C PHE A 650 -16.48 -13.78 -9.53
N SER A 651 -17.74 -13.86 -9.93
CA SER A 651 -18.49 -15.10 -9.97
C SER A 651 -19.53 -15.07 -11.09
N CYS A 652 -19.89 -16.23 -11.62
CA CYS A 652 -21.09 -16.39 -12.46
C CYS A 652 -22.37 -16.60 -11.63
N SER A 653 -22.30 -16.46 -10.30
CA SER A 653 -23.43 -16.62 -9.39
C SER A 653 -23.84 -15.28 -8.77
N ARG A 654 -25.09 -14.88 -8.98
CA ARG A 654 -25.69 -13.70 -8.30
C ARG A 654 -25.63 -13.81 -6.77
N ARG A 655 -25.69 -15.04 -6.23
CA ARG A 655 -25.65 -15.30 -4.79
C ARG A 655 -24.29 -14.94 -4.18
N TYR A 656 -23.19 -15.07 -4.93
CA TYR A 656 -21.89 -14.59 -4.46
C TYR A 656 -21.96 -13.09 -4.15
N TYR A 657 -22.47 -12.29 -5.09
CA TYR A 657 -22.59 -10.84 -4.91
C TYR A 657 -23.59 -10.48 -3.81
N ALA A 658 -24.76 -11.13 -3.78
CA ALA A 658 -25.85 -10.79 -2.87
C ALA A 658 -25.66 -11.29 -1.42
N GLU A 659 -24.98 -12.44 -1.22
CA GLU A 659 -24.94 -13.15 0.07
C GLU A 659 -23.53 -13.27 0.66
N GLN A 660 -22.46 -13.19 -0.16
CA GLN A 660 -21.08 -13.46 0.29
C GLN A 660 -20.20 -12.22 0.24
N LEU A 661 -20.37 -11.37 -0.78
CA LEU A 661 -19.69 -10.09 -0.93
C LEU A 661 -20.38 -9.02 -0.08
N LEU A 662 -20.17 -9.10 1.23
CA LEU A 662 -20.87 -8.29 2.23
C LEU A 662 -20.19 -6.94 2.49
N PRO A 663 -20.96 -5.94 2.96
CA PRO A 663 -20.44 -4.62 3.30
C PRO A 663 -19.46 -4.60 4.47
N ARG A 664 -18.58 -3.60 4.46
CA ARG A 664 -17.67 -3.24 5.54
C ARG A 664 -17.95 -1.80 5.98
N LEU A 665 -17.80 -1.56 7.27
CA LEU A 665 -17.92 -0.23 7.86
C LEU A 665 -16.71 0.62 7.45
N ASP A 666 -16.94 1.90 7.11
CA ASP A 666 -15.92 2.87 6.72
C ASP A 666 -15.01 2.37 5.58
N ASP A 667 -15.58 1.62 4.65
CA ASP A 667 -14.83 1.05 3.53
C ASP A 667 -14.52 2.13 2.49
N THR A 668 -13.21 2.30 2.18
CA THR A 668 -12.67 3.36 1.32
C THR A 668 -13.18 3.31 -0.12
N HIS A 669 -13.77 2.19 -0.57
CA HIS A 669 -14.40 2.13 -1.89
C HIS A 669 -15.63 3.06 -1.99
N GLY A 670 -16.23 3.46 -0.87
CA GLY A 670 -17.46 4.23 -0.81
C GLY A 670 -17.32 5.66 -0.27
N ILE A 671 -16.37 5.92 0.63
CA ILE A 671 -16.25 7.21 1.33
C ILE A 671 -16.17 8.38 0.33
N GLY A 672 -15.19 8.36 -0.57
CA GLY A 672 -15.01 9.44 -1.54
C GLY A 672 -16.18 9.62 -2.48
N ILE A 673 -16.74 8.53 -2.99
CA ILE A 673 -17.81 8.61 -3.98
C ILE A 673 -19.13 9.08 -3.35
N ILE A 674 -19.38 8.76 -2.08
CA ILE A 674 -20.51 9.31 -1.32
C ILE A 674 -20.32 10.81 -1.10
N LEU A 675 -19.11 11.27 -0.74
CA LEU A 675 -18.81 12.70 -0.64
C LEU A 675 -19.07 13.41 -1.98
N LEU A 676 -18.59 12.85 -3.09
CA LEU A 676 -18.85 13.36 -4.45
C LEU A 676 -20.35 13.44 -4.75
N ALA A 677 -21.15 12.44 -4.34
CA ALA A 677 -22.58 12.44 -4.55
C ALA A 677 -23.27 13.57 -3.77
N LEU A 678 -22.87 13.80 -2.53
CA LEU A 678 -23.39 14.91 -1.72
C LEU A 678 -23.02 16.27 -2.33
N CYS A 679 -21.79 16.44 -2.80
CA CYS A 679 -21.34 17.65 -3.51
C CYS A 679 -22.11 17.87 -4.82
N GLU A 680 -22.31 16.83 -5.62
CA GLU A 680 -23.08 16.93 -6.86
C GLU A 680 -24.58 17.14 -6.62
N GLY A 681 -25.13 16.62 -5.52
CA GLY A 681 -26.49 16.88 -5.07
C GLY A 681 -26.72 18.35 -4.75
N GLU A 682 -25.80 18.98 -3.99
CA GLU A 682 -25.87 20.41 -3.66
C GLU A 682 -25.81 21.31 -4.91
N LYS A 683 -25.12 20.87 -5.97
CA LYS A 683 -25.04 21.60 -7.26
C LYS A 683 -26.34 21.58 -8.07
N LEU A 684 -27.37 20.82 -7.66
CA LEU A 684 -28.69 20.77 -8.31
C LEU A 684 -29.75 21.65 -7.65
N ASP A 685 -29.55 21.97 -6.37
CA ASP A 685 -30.37 22.91 -5.59
C ASP A 685 -30.08 24.36 -6.02
#